data_AF-F8N635-F1
#
_entry.id   AF-F8N635-F1
#
_cell.length_a   1.000
_cell.length_b   1.000
_cell.length_c   1.000
_cell.angle_alpha   90.00
_cell.angle_beta   90.00
_cell.angle_gamma   90.00
#
_symmetry.space_group_name_H-M   'P 1'
#
loop_
_entity.id
_entity.type
_entity.pdbx_description
1 polymer ?
#
loop_
_entity_poly.entity_id
_entity_poly.type
_entity_poly.pdbx_seq_one_letter_code
_entity_poly.pdbx_strand_id
1 'polypeptide(L)'
;MRKKKLLFLLLSLIMSATGAHAQTVGTRFKVGDITYQISAKDLNNPANNTVSIYEIGGSGIVNVPGSVTNEQDHESYKVTSVIPWIPNQIKTGVTEIVFPETLTSIPRGSFKQCDNPTFTKVTIPASCTSIGPEVFIVNPSFKEFVVKPGNPNYKAENGVLYSADGKTLHMCPPGKEGDLFIPEGVTKVEVWGIGQCTKLGKIYIPSTLTEFYGPSFVCSGREYEVSEANPRLSTIDGGVLCNKNRDAIISYPHHHRGNASPHPYTIPSRIKTIGRMAFYVSNVSELHLNKVETVSPTAFQYSYALTTINIGPNVKDIGESAFSGCAKLTHINVDTNNPSYKAVGDVLFNKAGDHLMLCATKKSGDYTVPAGVKYIDDHAFLGTTDLTTITVSKDVEEIGINAFTGSAIKAINIESGSKLKTIKSEAFSQANSLTKITIPASVTTIQPKAFTSMDALKTVTFEGGSRLEEITKNSFSNNKNLENVVFAGNSSLKTIQLEAFAHDPKLRSFEMPASVTSIEQGAFLDTPSLTTVTFKAPASISTIGQGAFAYSGITNITLPESVTKIEQQAFDNCQKLKTINIPKNVSNIETGAFNFCESLTAINVDKDNSSYSSLDGMLCSKDKKTLVTFPAGKADTKYTLIPYFTTVGQYAFYSSDKVTNITFPKSVTGIKTRALALCKNLKSLSFMGTDNVPTLDADILYQSTNPKDVTIFVRKKWYESNRSVVDNYNNMFKEVHPSFVSAAGYDRGTEFFPTSTDNVGVISFYTPRTSVIIDKKAKESANTDVYGKAWPEKTYTVSSVLDFAYQNDTKVKAIVMLADIGSIGLDAFRAGTQLKGLYFVGNTPATLNSIGYEMPDDYPFNDNQSIYVKKSKVDDYKKVWGQGHTLNITYRIPQTTSRNGGSVCFPFDVVYPQNLGDNDIKPYVPMEYTHAYDTGNPFVKAYSIDNYYVPAFVGALIRSKETASVNSYCRMDETQAHDKSALTNLGYNETGNNCMMGAVEDTLIQNVNGYQYYAFSKSQGKFVKLEAGVNFPYFKAYLRMAGQTPSHAMGFMIVFNDGSTVTGIDGPTDATEGEDTPYYNLDGMRVNKPTRGIYIHNGKKVIIK
;
A
#
# COMPACT_ATOMS: atom_id res chain seq x y z
N MET A 1 -1.87 14.50 -28.13
CA MET A 1 -1.00 14.08 -27.00
C MET A 1 -1.09 14.97 -25.75
N ARG A 2 -1.14 16.31 -25.82
CA ARG A 2 -1.15 17.19 -24.62
C ARG A 2 -2.24 16.88 -23.55
N LYS A 3 -3.48 16.55 -23.93
CA LYS A 3 -4.57 16.24 -22.96
C LYS A 3 -4.30 15.01 -22.07
N LYS A 4 -3.58 13.98 -22.55
CA LYS A 4 -3.23 12.82 -21.70
C LYS A 4 -2.18 13.14 -20.63
N LYS A 5 -1.21 14.03 -20.90
CA LYS A 5 -0.23 14.46 -19.89
C LYS A 5 -0.85 15.30 -18.77
N LEU A 6 -1.84 16.14 -19.09
CA LEU A 6 -2.52 16.96 -18.07
C LEU A 6 -3.41 16.10 -17.16
N LEU A 7 -4.07 15.08 -17.71
CA LEU A 7 -4.88 14.15 -16.91
C LEU A 7 -4.01 13.29 -15.97
N PHE A 8 -2.81 12.87 -16.41
CA PHE A 8 -1.85 12.18 -15.53
C PHE A 8 -1.28 13.11 -14.45
N LEU A 9 -1.05 14.40 -14.73
CA LEU A 9 -0.63 15.36 -13.70
C LEU A 9 -1.74 15.63 -12.67
N LEU A 10 -3.00 15.74 -13.10
CA LEU A 10 -4.13 15.83 -12.17
C LEU A 10 -4.28 14.55 -11.35
N LEU A 11 -4.12 13.36 -11.97
CA LEU A 11 -4.20 12.10 -11.24
C LEU A 11 -3.08 11.96 -10.19
N SER A 12 -1.87 12.46 -10.47
CA SER A 12 -0.80 12.53 -9.47
C SER A 12 -1.05 13.55 -8.36
N LEU A 13 -1.78 14.64 -8.61
CA LEU A 13 -2.19 15.60 -7.57
C LEU A 13 -3.39 15.10 -6.75
N ILE A 14 -4.27 14.29 -7.33
CA ILE A 14 -5.44 13.73 -6.64
C ILE A 14 -5.04 12.55 -5.74
N MET A 15 -4.05 11.73 -6.14
CA MET A 15 -3.52 10.67 -5.27
C MET A 15 -2.73 11.19 -4.05
N SER A 16 -2.34 12.47 -4.01
CA SER A 16 -1.79 13.13 -2.82
C SER A 16 -2.83 13.73 -1.87
N ALA A 17 -4.14 13.64 -2.18
CA ALA A 17 -5.21 14.36 -1.48
C ALA A 17 -6.08 13.49 -0.54
N THR A 18 -5.82 12.19 -0.42
CA THR A 18 -6.56 11.27 0.47
C THR A 18 -5.61 10.40 1.29
N GLY A 19 -4.71 11.03 2.04
CA GLY A 19 -3.65 10.34 2.79
C GLY A 19 -4.17 9.47 3.94
N ALA A 20 -4.28 8.17 3.73
CA ALA A 20 -3.57 7.27 4.64
C ALA A 20 -2.20 7.00 4.04
N HIS A 21 -1.17 7.32 4.81
CA HIS A 21 0.21 6.99 4.51
C HIS A 21 0.72 6.26 5.75
N ALA A 22 1.29 5.06 5.62
CA ALA A 22 1.93 4.43 6.78
C ALA A 22 3.08 5.30 7.27
N GLN A 23 2.97 5.75 8.50
CA GLN A 23 4.02 6.52 9.10
C GLN A 23 5.06 5.55 9.66
N THR A 24 6.32 5.76 9.33
CA THR A 24 7.50 5.11 9.90
C THR A 24 8.17 6.07 10.88
N VAL A 25 9.18 5.61 11.63
CA VAL A 25 10.16 6.53 12.22
C VAL A 25 10.77 7.37 11.08
N GLY A 26 10.90 8.68 11.30
CA GLY A 26 11.33 9.65 10.27
C GLY A 26 10.18 10.30 9.48
N THR A 27 8.98 9.70 9.42
CA THR A 27 7.85 10.34 8.73
C THR A 27 7.41 11.63 9.45
N ARG A 28 7.01 12.63 8.66
CA ARG A 28 6.58 13.95 9.12
C ARG A 28 5.10 14.16 8.84
N PHE A 29 4.38 14.74 9.80
CA PHE A 29 2.97 15.07 9.68
C PHE A 29 2.66 16.39 10.40
N LYS A 30 1.55 17.05 10.02
CA LYS A 30 1.13 18.33 10.62
C LYS A 30 -0.13 18.12 11.45
N VAL A 31 -0.19 18.72 12.64
CA VAL A 31 -1.41 18.78 13.48
C VAL A 31 -1.63 20.24 13.86
N GLY A 32 -2.76 20.81 13.44
CA GLY A 32 -2.98 22.24 13.47
C GLY A 32 -1.90 22.97 12.68
N ASP A 33 -1.13 23.83 13.37
CA ASP A 33 -0.02 24.59 12.79
C ASP A 33 1.39 24.07 13.11
N ILE A 34 1.51 22.94 13.79
CA ILE A 34 2.80 22.35 14.16
C ILE A 34 3.06 21.11 13.31
N THR A 35 4.25 21.04 12.71
CA THR A 35 4.76 19.85 12.03
C THR A 35 5.60 19.03 13.00
N TYR A 36 5.34 17.74 13.06
CA TYR A 36 6.00 16.76 13.90
C TYR A 36 6.77 15.75 13.04
N GLN A 37 7.82 15.15 13.60
CA GLN A 37 8.49 13.98 13.03
C GLN A 37 8.42 12.84 14.02
N ILE A 38 8.05 11.65 13.56
CA ILE A 38 8.02 10.44 14.41
C ILE A 38 9.45 10.08 14.82
N SER A 39 9.67 10.03 16.13
CA SER A 39 10.95 9.65 16.74
C SER A 39 10.99 8.20 17.21
N ALA A 40 9.83 7.62 17.54
CA ALA A 40 9.68 6.19 17.78
C ALA A 40 8.28 5.73 17.37
N LYS A 41 8.17 4.56 16.76
CA LYS A 41 6.91 3.89 16.47
C LYS A 41 7.01 2.41 16.84
N ASP A 42 6.04 1.94 17.61
CA ASP A 42 5.96 0.58 18.13
C ASP A 42 4.58 0.00 17.81
N LEU A 43 4.48 -0.73 16.69
CA LEU A 43 3.24 -1.38 16.27
C LEU A 43 2.72 -2.45 17.26
N ASN A 44 3.55 -2.90 18.20
CA ASN A 44 3.14 -3.86 19.22
C ASN A 44 2.62 -3.15 20.49
N ASN A 45 3.09 -1.93 20.77
CA ASN A 45 2.60 -1.09 21.86
C ASN A 45 2.58 0.41 21.48
N PRO A 46 1.52 0.88 20.79
CA PRO A 46 1.38 2.28 20.35
C PRO A 46 1.47 3.33 21.46
N ALA A 47 1.28 2.98 22.74
CA ALA A 47 1.45 3.91 23.85
C ALA A 47 2.92 4.35 24.07
N ASN A 48 3.87 3.67 23.43
CA ASN A 48 5.29 4.02 23.36
C ASN A 48 5.62 4.97 22.20
N ASN A 49 4.68 5.26 21.30
CA ASN A 49 4.91 6.11 20.15
C ASN A 49 5.29 7.54 20.59
N THR A 50 6.36 8.09 20.00
CA THR A 50 6.83 9.45 20.28
C THR A 50 7.04 10.25 19.01
N VAL A 51 6.85 11.56 19.13
CA VAL A 51 7.24 12.55 18.13
C VAL A 51 8.14 13.61 18.71
N SER A 52 9.00 14.11 17.83
CA SER A 52 9.75 15.33 18.04
C SER A 52 9.07 16.47 17.27
N ILE A 53 9.10 17.69 17.83
CA ILE A 53 8.68 18.89 17.10
C ILE A 53 9.65 19.09 15.93
N TYR A 54 9.13 19.09 14.70
CA TYR A 54 9.92 19.40 13.51
C TYR A 54 9.88 20.90 13.20
N GLU A 55 8.71 21.53 13.30
CA GLU A 55 8.47 22.94 12.94
C GLU A 55 7.20 23.47 13.63
N ILE A 56 7.21 24.73 14.07
CA ILE A 56 6.09 25.41 14.73
C ILE A 56 5.64 26.58 13.85
N GLY A 57 4.40 26.56 13.39
CA GLY A 57 3.75 27.69 12.72
C GLY A 57 2.55 28.23 13.50
N GLY A 58 1.70 28.99 12.79
CA GLY A 58 0.50 29.62 13.34
C GLY A 58 0.69 31.10 13.66
N SER A 59 -0.23 31.67 14.44
CA SER A 59 -0.22 33.10 14.81
C SER A 59 -0.47 33.30 16.29
N GLY A 60 0.26 34.23 16.92
CA GLY A 60 0.09 34.55 18.34
C GLY A 60 0.73 33.51 19.27
N ILE A 61 0.06 33.19 20.37
CA ILE A 61 0.54 32.24 21.39
C ILE A 61 0.27 30.81 20.91
N VAL A 62 1.33 30.03 20.69
CA VAL A 62 1.23 28.62 20.31
C VAL A 62 1.46 27.74 21.53
N ASN A 63 0.38 27.10 21.99
CA ASN A 63 0.43 26.06 23.01
C ASN A 63 0.71 24.72 22.33
N VAL A 64 1.92 24.18 22.52
CA VAL A 64 2.31 22.89 21.95
C VAL A 64 1.64 21.79 22.79
N PRO A 65 0.80 20.91 22.22
CA PRO A 65 0.16 19.82 22.94
C PRO A 65 1.17 18.74 23.37
N GLY A 66 0.91 18.07 24.49
CA GLY A 66 1.78 17.00 25.00
C GLY A 66 1.57 15.63 24.35
N SER A 67 0.42 15.43 23.69
CA SER A 67 0.13 14.30 22.83
C SER A 67 -0.56 14.80 21.58
N VAL A 68 -0.23 14.22 20.43
CA VAL A 68 -0.86 14.53 19.14
C VAL A 68 -1.34 13.28 18.46
N THR A 69 -2.49 13.36 17.80
CA THR A 69 -3.00 12.30 16.93
C THR A 69 -2.70 12.68 15.48
N ASN A 70 -2.03 11.81 14.75
CA ASN A 70 -1.73 12.06 13.34
C ASN A 70 -2.94 11.68 12.47
N GLU A 71 -3.50 12.60 11.69
CA GLU A 71 -4.68 12.32 10.86
C GLU A 71 -4.48 11.21 9.81
N GLN A 72 -3.24 10.84 9.46
CA GLN A 72 -2.95 9.87 8.41
C GLN A 72 -2.94 8.41 8.89
N ASP A 73 -2.66 8.17 10.18
CA ASP A 73 -2.63 6.84 10.80
C ASP A 73 -3.33 6.78 12.17
N HIS A 74 -4.12 7.82 12.49
CA HIS A 74 -4.80 8.18 13.75
C HIS A 74 -4.21 7.64 15.07
N GLU A 75 -2.90 7.38 15.11
CA GLU A 75 -2.19 6.94 16.31
C GLU A 75 -1.81 8.17 17.15
N SER A 76 -1.80 7.99 18.47
CA SER A 76 -1.42 9.04 19.41
C SER A 76 0.08 8.97 19.73
N TYR A 77 0.78 10.08 19.53
CA TYR A 77 2.21 10.23 19.75
C TYR A 77 2.47 11.22 20.88
N LYS A 78 3.29 10.84 21.86
CA LYS A 78 3.76 11.76 22.91
C LYS A 78 4.78 12.74 22.34
N VAL A 79 4.59 14.03 22.59
CA VAL A 79 5.54 15.08 22.17
C VAL A 79 6.62 15.21 23.23
N THR A 80 7.80 14.65 22.98
CA THR A 80 8.85 14.46 24.01
C THR A 80 10.10 15.32 23.81
N SER A 81 10.35 15.78 22.59
CA SER A 81 11.59 16.47 22.21
C SER A 81 11.41 17.36 20.96
N VAL A 82 12.50 17.94 20.46
CA VAL A 82 12.55 18.79 19.26
C VAL A 82 13.62 18.27 18.32
N ILE A 83 13.37 18.27 17.01
CA ILE A 83 14.41 17.96 16.02
C ILE A 83 15.41 19.14 15.99
N PRO A 84 16.71 18.93 16.27
CA PRO A 84 17.70 20.01 16.25
C PRO A 84 18.11 20.37 14.83
N TRP A 85 18.70 21.57 14.66
CA TRP A 85 19.30 22.03 13.41
C TRP A 85 18.34 22.18 12.22
N ILE A 86 17.03 22.32 12.47
CA ILE A 86 16.06 22.68 11.43
C ILE A 86 16.10 24.20 11.22
N PRO A 87 16.40 24.71 10.01
CA PRO A 87 16.38 26.14 9.73
C PRO A 87 14.94 26.67 9.71
N ASN A 88 14.72 27.88 10.22
CA ASN A 88 13.39 28.51 10.22
C ASN A 88 12.30 27.63 10.85
N GLN A 89 12.64 26.99 11.97
CA GLN A 89 11.80 26.08 12.75
C GLN A 89 10.59 26.77 13.41
N ILE A 90 10.61 28.09 13.57
CA ILE A 90 9.46 28.91 13.99
C ILE A 90 9.03 29.77 12.80
N LYS A 91 7.80 29.62 12.32
CA LYS A 91 7.26 30.42 11.21
C LYS A 91 6.76 31.79 11.66
N THR A 92 6.75 32.72 10.70
CA THR A 92 6.21 34.07 10.82
C THR A 92 4.78 34.08 11.40
N GLY A 93 4.52 34.97 12.35
CA GLY A 93 3.19 35.13 12.97
C GLY A 93 3.13 34.59 14.40
N VAL A 94 3.92 33.57 14.74
CA VAL A 94 4.07 33.09 16.12
C VAL A 94 4.69 34.20 16.98
N THR A 95 4.13 34.45 18.16
CA THR A 95 4.63 35.42 19.14
C THR A 95 5.19 34.76 20.40
N GLU A 96 4.54 33.70 20.88
CA GLU A 96 4.96 32.93 22.05
C GLU A 96 4.90 31.42 21.76
N ILE A 97 5.83 30.66 22.33
CA ILE A 97 5.78 29.20 22.39
C ILE A 97 5.64 28.76 23.85
N VAL A 98 4.59 27.98 24.14
CA VAL A 98 4.39 27.30 25.43
C VAL A 98 4.57 25.80 25.23
N PHE A 99 5.59 25.22 25.83
CA PHE A 99 5.88 23.78 25.72
C PHE A 99 5.05 22.92 26.71
N PRO A 100 4.79 21.64 26.38
CA PRO A 100 4.01 20.73 27.22
C PRO A 100 4.85 20.11 28.33
N GLU A 101 4.19 19.60 29.38
CA GLU A 101 4.85 18.86 30.47
C GLU A 101 5.35 17.45 30.06
N THR A 102 5.14 17.03 28.81
CA THR A 102 5.74 15.81 28.25
C THR A 102 7.11 16.04 27.64
N LEU A 103 7.51 17.31 27.44
CA LEU A 103 8.81 17.67 26.88
C LEU A 103 9.85 17.77 28.01
N THR A 104 10.83 16.87 27.98
CA THR A 104 11.85 16.75 29.02
C THR A 104 13.15 17.46 28.67
N SER A 105 13.40 17.71 27.38
CA SER A 105 14.61 18.41 26.92
C SER A 105 14.41 19.18 25.62
N ILE A 106 15.22 20.24 25.44
CA ILE A 106 15.36 20.99 24.19
C ILE A 106 16.81 20.79 23.68
N PRO A 107 17.04 19.94 22.66
CA PRO A 107 18.38 19.60 22.18
C PRO A 107 19.17 20.79 21.60
N ARG A 108 20.51 20.67 21.56
CA ARG A 108 21.42 21.68 20.99
C ARG A 108 20.98 22.11 19.59
N GLY A 109 20.92 23.43 19.35
CA GLY A 109 20.61 23.98 18.02
C GLY A 109 19.13 23.94 17.61
N SER A 110 18.21 23.56 18.50
CA SER A 110 16.77 23.72 18.29
C SER A 110 16.36 25.20 18.23
N PHE A 111 15.46 25.54 17.31
CA PHE A 111 14.95 26.91 17.09
C PHE A 111 16.04 27.97 16.83
N LYS A 112 17.22 27.56 16.36
CA LYS A 112 18.30 28.45 15.92
C LYS A 112 17.91 29.15 14.62
N GLN A 113 18.17 30.46 14.54
CA GLN A 113 17.96 31.26 13.31
C GLN A 113 16.57 31.03 12.70
N CYS A 114 15.53 31.42 13.44
CA CYS A 114 14.19 31.54 12.92
C CYS A 114 13.96 33.02 12.58
N ASP A 115 13.89 33.33 11.29
CA ASP A 115 13.72 34.68 10.73
C ASP A 115 12.28 35.21 10.94
N ASN A 116 11.67 34.92 12.09
CA ASN A 116 10.34 35.35 12.49
C ASN A 116 10.42 36.68 13.27
N PRO A 117 9.95 37.81 12.70
CA PRO A 117 10.02 39.11 13.36
C PRO A 117 9.02 39.28 14.52
N THR A 118 8.02 38.41 14.67
CA THR A 118 6.99 38.52 15.71
C THR A 118 7.25 37.68 16.96
N PHE A 119 8.19 36.74 16.92
CA PHE A 119 8.48 35.83 18.03
C PHE A 119 9.23 36.54 19.16
N THR A 120 8.59 36.68 20.32
CA THR A 120 9.10 37.44 21.47
C THR A 120 9.27 36.62 22.74
N LYS A 121 8.62 35.46 22.89
CA LYS A 121 8.49 34.79 24.20
C LYS A 121 8.53 33.26 24.17
N VAL A 122 9.10 32.66 25.20
CA VAL A 122 9.10 31.20 25.43
C VAL A 122 8.77 30.88 26.87
N THR A 123 7.82 29.97 27.08
CA THR A 123 7.48 29.40 28.40
C THR A 123 8.01 27.97 28.51
N ILE A 124 9.00 27.77 29.39
CA ILE A 124 9.65 26.49 29.70
C ILE A 124 8.81 25.71 30.74
N PRO A 125 8.53 24.41 30.54
CA PRO A 125 7.68 23.60 31.41
C PRO A 125 8.43 23.12 32.65
N ALA A 126 7.72 22.65 33.68
CA ALA A 126 8.35 22.15 34.91
C ALA A 126 9.12 20.85 34.65
N SER A 127 8.64 20.04 33.70
CA SER A 127 9.26 18.80 33.22
C SER A 127 10.61 18.94 32.51
N CYS A 128 10.96 20.13 32.01
CA CYS A 128 12.16 20.31 31.19
C CYS A 128 13.42 20.39 32.07
N THR A 129 14.23 19.33 32.05
CA THR A 129 15.45 19.20 32.85
C THR A 129 16.72 19.56 32.09
N SER A 130 16.68 19.67 30.75
CA SER A 130 17.86 20.02 29.95
C SER A 130 17.54 20.90 28.75
N ILE A 131 18.23 22.04 28.65
CA ILE A 131 18.27 22.92 27.49
C ILE A 131 19.71 22.94 26.97
N GLY A 132 19.92 22.50 25.73
CA GLY A 132 21.23 22.47 25.10
C GLY A 132 21.74 23.87 24.71
N PRO A 133 23.04 24.01 24.41
CA PRO A 133 23.59 25.26 23.87
C PRO A 133 23.03 25.55 22.46
N GLU A 134 23.19 26.79 21.99
CA GLU A 134 22.72 27.23 20.66
C GLU A 134 21.19 27.08 20.42
N VAL A 135 20.40 26.90 21.47
CA VAL A 135 18.94 26.90 21.40
C VAL A 135 18.45 28.35 21.36
N PHE A 136 17.43 28.67 20.56
CA PHE A 136 16.87 30.04 20.40
C PHE A 136 17.88 31.17 20.04
N ILE A 137 19.13 30.88 19.69
CA ILE A 137 20.09 31.92 19.26
C ILE A 137 19.78 32.43 17.85
N VAL A 138 20.24 33.65 17.53
CA VAL A 138 20.05 34.30 16.22
C VAL A 138 18.55 34.59 15.93
N ASN A 139 17.78 34.92 16.97
CA ASN A 139 16.37 35.33 16.87
C ASN A 139 16.21 36.79 17.37
N PRO A 140 16.40 37.82 16.53
CA PRO A 140 16.52 39.22 16.96
C PRO A 140 15.23 39.85 17.51
N SER A 141 14.09 39.15 17.43
CA SER A 141 12.83 39.55 18.06
C SER A 141 12.57 38.88 19.42
N PHE A 142 13.29 37.80 19.76
CA PHE A 142 13.04 37.03 20.97
C PHE A 142 13.51 37.79 22.21
N LYS A 143 12.58 38.10 23.14
CA LYS A 143 12.76 39.10 24.22
C LYS A 143 12.74 38.52 25.63
N GLU A 144 11.98 37.46 25.91
CA GLU A 144 11.84 36.95 27.28
C GLU A 144 11.64 35.43 27.40
N PHE A 145 12.31 34.85 28.39
CA PHE A 145 11.97 33.56 28.97
C PHE A 145 10.99 33.69 30.14
N VAL A 146 10.09 32.72 30.23
CA VAL A 146 9.31 32.38 31.42
C VAL A 146 9.60 30.92 31.76
N VAL A 147 9.71 30.59 33.05
CA VAL A 147 9.82 29.20 33.51
C VAL A 147 8.65 28.92 34.44
N LYS A 148 7.95 27.80 34.24
CA LYS A 148 6.82 27.43 35.10
C LYS A 148 7.29 27.11 36.54
N PRO A 149 6.48 27.40 37.57
CA PRO A 149 6.78 27.02 38.95
C PRO A 149 7.06 25.52 39.07
N GLY A 150 8.06 25.16 39.88
CA GLY A 150 8.45 23.76 40.13
C GLY A 150 9.44 23.17 39.13
N ASN A 151 9.95 23.92 38.15
CA ASN A 151 11.11 23.46 37.38
C ASN A 151 12.33 23.31 38.32
N PRO A 152 13.03 22.16 38.33
CA PRO A 152 14.12 21.91 39.27
C PRO A 152 15.45 22.58 38.90
N ASN A 153 15.64 22.94 37.62
CA ASN A 153 16.95 23.29 37.07
C ASN A 153 17.05 24.76 36.62
N TYR A 154 15.93 25.41 36.30
CA TYR A 154 15.89 26.72 35.67
C TYR A 154 14.95 27.70 36.37
N LYS A 155 15.27 29.00 36.28
CA LYS A 155 14.37 30.12 36.60
C LYS A 155 14.56 31.25 35.58
N ALA A 156 13.59 32.17 35.49
CA ALA A 156 13.73 33.37 34.70
C ALA A 156 13.63 34.63 35.57
N GLU A 157 14.56 35.58 35.39
CA GLU A 157 14.56 36.87 36.07
C GLU A 157 14.74 37.97 35.01
N ASN A 158 13.84 38.96 34.99
CA ASN A 158 13.79 40.02 33.97
C ASN A 158 13.83 39.49 32.51
N GLY A 159 13.22 38.33 32.27
CA GLY A 159 13.18 37.64 30.97
C GLY A 159 14.48 36.92 30.57
N VAL A 160 15.51 36.92 31.41
CA VAL A 160 16.77 36.18 31.21
C VAL A 160 16.70 34.85 31.95
N LEU A 161 17.18 33.77 31.33
CA LEU A 161 17.18 32.42 31.87
C LEU A 161 18.43 32.16 32.71
N TYR A 162 18.24 31.69 33.94
CA TYR A 162 19.28 31.33 34.91
C TYR A 162 19.10 29.90 35.42
N SER A 163 20.13 29.35 36.06
CA SER A 163 20.01 28.14 36.88
C SER A 163 19.08 28.42 38.07
N ALA A 164 18.41 27.39 38.59
CA ALA A 164 17.51 27.53 39.73
C ALA A 164 18.16 28.23 40.94
N ASP A 165 19.46 27.99 41.18
CA ASP A 165 20.24 28.64 42.24
C ASP A 165 20.72 30.08 41.92
N GLY A 166 20.54 30.54 40.68
CA GLY A 166 20.91 31.88 40.21
C GLY A 166 22.39 32.10 39.89
N LYS A 167 23.27 31.11 40.09
CA LYS A 167 24.71 31.29 39.90
C LYS A 167 25.15 31.26 38.44
N THR A 168 24.35 30.66 37.56
CA THR A 168 24.64 30.51 36.14
C THR A 168 23.61 31.27 35.30
N LEU A 169 24.07 32.22 34.49
CA LEU A 169 23.26 32.79 33.40
C LEU A 169 23.28 31.79 32.24
N HIS A 170 22.16 31.11 32.03
CA HIS A 170 21.99 30.12 30.96
C HIS A 170 21.76 30.81 29.61
N MET A 171 20.81 31.76 29.52
CA MET A 171 20.58 32.48 28.27
C MET A 171 19.84 33.81 28.40
N CYS A 172 20.39 34.84 27.79
CA CYS A 172 19.78 36.13 27.51
C CYS A 172 19.12 36.09 26.11
N PRO A 173 17.84 36.46 25.96
CA PRO A 173 17.19 36.49 24.65
C PRO A 173 17.88 37.46 23.66
N PRO A 174 18.16 37.05 22.40
CA PRO A 174 18.91 37.88 21.44
C PRO A 174 18.25 39.22 21.08
N GLY A 175 16.92 39.28 21.16
CA GLY A 175 16.11 40.47 20.96
C GLY A 175 15.87 41.33 22.21
N LYS A 176 16.48 41.00 23.35
CA LYS A 176 16.43 41.84 24.57
C LYS A 176 17.07 43.20 24.30
N GLU A 177 16.40 44.25 24.77
CA GLU A 177 16.73 45.66 24.54
C GLU A 177 17.12 46.35 25.87
N GLY A 178 17.84 47.47 25.78
CA GLY A 178 18.33 48.22 26.95
C GLY A 178 19.61 47.65 27.56
N ASP A 179 20.08 48.24 28.65
CA ASP A 179 21.28 47.80 29.35
C ASP A 179 21.07 46.45 30.06
N LEU A 180 22.12 45.62 30.13
CA LEU A 180 22.11 44.34 30.86
C LEU A 180 23.02 44.43 32.08
N PHE A 181 22.41 44.41 33.25
CA PHE A 181 23.09 44.25 34.53
C PHE A 181 23.10 42.76 34.89
N ILE A 182 24.25 42.11 34.85
CA ILE A 182 24.40 40.73 35.33
C ILE A 182 24.48 40.79 36.87
N PRO A 183 23.59 40.11 37.63
CA PRO A 183 23.54 40.23 39.09
C PRO A 183 24.83 39.83 39.80
N GLU A 184 25.18 40.58 40.86
CA GLU A 184 26.29 40.23 41.76
C GLU A 184 25.91 38.94 42.51
N GLY A 185 26.65 37.86 42.25
CA GLY A 185 26.29 36.48 42.63
C GLY A 185 26.25 35.51 41.45
N VAL A 186 26.14 35.99 40.21
CA VAL A 186 26.34 35.17 39.00
C VAL A 186 27.83 34.89 38.84
N THR A 187 28.23 33.64 39.08
CA THR A 187 29.62 33.20 38.93
C THR A 187 29.93 32.67 37.53
N LYS A 188 28.91 32.25 36.76
CA LYS A 188 29.04 31.61 35.45
C LYS A 188 28.13 32.21 34.37
N VAL A 189 28.64 32.36 33.15
CA VAL A 189 27.83 32.54 31.93
C VAL A 189 28.05 31.35 30.99
N GLU A 190 26.98 30.70 30.55
CA GLU A 190 27.07 29.54 29.66
C GLU A 190 27.57 29.87 28.24
N VAL A 191 27.86 28.83 27.46
CA VAL A 191 28.17 28.92 26.03
C VAL A 191 27.00 29.58 25.29
N TRP A 192 27.22 30.71 24.63
CA TRP A 192 26.18 31.60 24.04
C TRP A 192 25.23 32.28 25.04
N GLY A 193 25.51 32.23 26.36
CA GLY A 193 24.60 32.76 27.39
C GLY A 193 24.23 34.23 27.22
N ILE A 194 25.11 35.06 26.68
CA ILE A 194 24.82 36.43 26.21
C ILE A 194 25.36 36.57 24.78
N GLY A 195 25.00 35.63 23.90
CA GLY A 195 25.41 35.63 22.48
C GLY A 195 24.32 36.19 21.56
N GLN A 196 24.73 36.99 20.56
CA GLN A 196 23.84 37.64 19.57
C GLN A 196 22.80 38.60 20.18
N CYS A 197 23.01 39.10 21.39
CA CYS A 197 22.16 40.11 22.04
C CYS A 197 22.48 41.50 21.47
N THR A 198 22.23 41.67 20.18
CA THR A 198 22.68 42.82 19.35
C THR A 198 21.97 44.13 19.67
N LYS A 199 20.81 44.06 20.31
CA LYS A 199 19.97 45.20 20.71
C LYS A 199 20.26 45.71 22.12
N LEU A 200 21.09 45.01 22.91
CA LEU A 200 21.48 45.48 24.23
C LEU A 200 22.29 46.77 24.16
N GLY A 201 22.15 47.59 25.19
CA GLY A 201 22.99 48.75 25.47
C GLY A 201 24.34 48.33 26.04
N LYS A 202 24.72 48.93 27.15
CA LYS A 202 25.90 48.52 27.92
C LYS A 202 25.64 47.19 28.63
N ILE A 203 26.65 46.32 28.67
CA ILE A 203 26.64 45.09 29.47
C ILE A 203 27.56 45.27 30.67
N TYR A 204 26.99 45.31 31.87
CA TYR A 204 27.72 45.45 33.13
C TYR A 204 28.06 44.07 33.70
N ILE A 205 29.35 43.84 33.92
CA ILE A 205 29.92 42.57 34.38
C ILE A 205 30.34 42.69 35.86
N PRO A 206 29.76 41.87 36.77
CA PRO A 206 29.96 41.94 38.22
C PRO A 206 31.35 41.46 38.65
N SER A 207 31.69 41.66 39.91
CA SER A 207 32.98 41.19 40.46
C SER A 207 33.06 39.65 40.54
N THR A 208 31.92 39.01 40.77
CA THR A 208 31.74 37.57 40.97
C THR A 208 31.86 36.71 39.69
N LEU A 209 31.70 37.29 38.50
CA LEU A 209 31.72 36.52 37.26
C LEU A 209 33.14 36.05 36.91
N THR A 210 33.37 34.75 37.06
CA THR A 210 34.69 34.13 36.91
C THR A 210 34.71 32.89 36.01
N GLU A 211 33.56 32.28 35.68
CA GLU A 211 33.46 31.21 34.70
C GLU A 211 32.69 31.67 33.46
N PHE A 212 33.30 31.49 32.29
CA PHE A 212 32.70 31.79 30.99
C PHE A 212 33.47 31.03 29.91
N TYR A 213 32.85 30.87 28.75
CA TYR A 213 33.46 30.26 27.56
C TYR A 213 33.66 31.33 26.49
N GLY A 214 34.52 31.07 25.49
CA GLY A 214 34.77 32.02 24.39
C GLY A 214 33.51 32.67 23.78
N PRO A 215 32.47 31.91 23.39
CA PRO A 215 31.26 32.48 22.79
C PRO A 215 30.23 33.00 23.81
N SER A 216 30.52 33.07 25.11
CA SER A 216 29.54 33.50 26.12
C SER A 216 29.03 34.93 25.93
N PHE A 217 29.81 35.80 25.29
CA PHE A 217 29.47 37.22 25.05
C PHE A 217 29.35 37.60 23.57
N VAL A 218 29.37 36.62 22.67
CA VAL A 218 29.65 36.80 21.23
C VAL A 218 28.71 37.79 20.53
N CYS A 219 29.26 38.86 19.95
CA CYS A 219 28.52 39.83 19.13
C CYS A 219 27.29 40.42 19.86
N SER A 220 27.49 40.85 21.11
CA SER A 220 26.43 41.32 21.99
C SER A 220 26.77 42.67 22.62
N GLY A 221 25.73 43.45 22.90
CA GLY A 221 25.88 44.76 23.54
C GLY A 221 26.54 45.81 22.66
N ARG A 222 26.40 47.06 23.07
CA ARG A 222 27.01 48.22 22.45
C ARG A 222 28.42 48.48 22.98
N GLU A 223 28.61 48.22 24.26
CA GLU A 223 29.89 48.30 24.96
C GLU A 223 29.83 47.42 26.21
N TYR A 224 30.98 46.99 26.70
CA TYR A 224 31.09 46.29 27.98
C TYR A 224 31.59 47.26 29.06
N GLU A 225 31.12 47.07 30.29
CA GLU A 225 31.69 47.67 31.49
C GLU A 225 31.95 46.57 32.51
N VAL A 226 33.15 46.53 33.07
CA VAL A 226 33.58 45.45 33.97
C VAL A 226 33.95 46.07 35.31
N SER A 227 33.36 45.54 36.38
CA SER A 227 33.71 45.91 37.76
C SER A 227 35.23 45.88 37.97
N GLU A 228 35.79 46.94 38.55
CA GLU A 228 37.24 47.04 38.80
C GLU A 228 37.76 45.88 39.67
N ALA A 229 36.90 45.34 40.54
CA ALA A 229 37.15 44.20 41.40
C ALA A 229 37.09 42.83 40.67
N ASN A 230 36.58 42.76 39.42
CA ASN A 230 36.53 41.48 38.69
C ASN A 230 37.97 40.96 38.46
N PRO A 231 38.29 39.70 38.82
CA PRO A 231 39.66 39.20 38.76
C PRO A 231 40.07 38.67 37.37
N ARG A 232 39.15 38.48 36.42
CA ARG A 232 39.42 37.83 35.13
C ARG A 232 39.24 38.72 33.91
N LEU A 233 38.38 39.73 33.99
CA LEU A 233 37.92 40.55 32.87
C LEU A 233 38.32 42.02 33.04
N SER A 234 38.35 42.76 31.93
CA SER A 234 38.50 44.21 31.86
C SER A 234 38.02 44.71 30.49
N THR A 235 38.21 45.99 30.19
CA THR A 235 37.89 46.57 28.87
C THR A 235 39.06 47.36 28.27
N ILE A 236 39.09 47.40 26.94
CA ILE A 236 40.07 48.12 26.12
C ILE A 236 39.33 48.90 25.02
N ASP A 237 40.00 49.81 24.31
CA ASP A 237 39.48 50.52 23.13
C ASP A 237 38.03 51.08 23.25
N GLY A 238 37.70 51.69 24.39
CA GLY A 238 36.38 52.30 24.57
C GLY A 238 35.23 51.29 24.66
N GLY A 239 35.47 50.09 25.22
CA GLY A 239 34.40 49.15 25.58
C GLY A 239 34.51 47.76 24.97
N VAL A 240 35.65 47.38 24.37
CA VAL A 240 35.93 46.01 23.90
C VAL A 240 36.26 45.11 25.10
N LEU A 241 35.62 43.93 25.19
CA LEU A 241 35.84 43.00 26.30
C LEU A 241 37.16 42.25 26.15
N CYS A 242 37.97 42.27 27.20
CA CYS A 242 39.28 41.63 27.24
C CYS A 242 39.53 40.98 28.61
N ASN A 243 40.59 40.18 28.73
CA ASN A 243 41.01 39.66 30.03
C ASN A 243 41.58 40.76 30.94
N LYS A 244 41.80 40.44 32.23
CA LYS A 244 42.29 41.40 33.24
C LYS A 244 43.61 42.09 32.85
N ASN A 245 44.56 41.32 32.31
CA ASN A 245 45.85 41.81 31.80
C ASN A 245 45.72 42.66 30.52
N ARG A 246 44.58 42.55 29.83
CA ARG A 246 44.27 43.08 28.49
C ARG A 246 45.40 42.80 27.48
N ASP A 247 45.82 41.55 27.44
CA ASP A 247 46.65 40.94 26.39
C ASP A 247 45.82 39.96 25.52
N ALA A 248 44.57 39.66 25.90
CA ALA A 248 43.63 38.87 25.11
C ALA A 248 42.28 39.59 24.92
N ILE A 249 41.81 39.73 23.67
CA ILE A 249 40.43 40.14 23.36
C ILE A 249 39.51 38.94 23.53
N ILE A 250 38.40 39.11 24.23
CA ILE A 250 37.41 38.06 24.51
C ILE A 250 36.17 38.25 23.65
N SER A 251 35.64 39.48 23.54
CA SER A 251 34.51 39.78 22.66
C SER A 251 34.55 41.23 22.17
N TYR A 252 34.28 41.40 20.87
CA TYR A 252 34.13 42.67 20.19
C TYR A 252 32.64 43.06 20.18
N PRO A 253 32.27 44.25 20.68
CA PRO A 253 30.87 44.62 20.88
C PRO A 253 30.15 44.87 19.55
N HIS A 254 28.83 44.69 19.56
CA HIS A 254 28.00 44.84 18.37
C HIS A 254 27.93 46.29 17.84
N HIS A 255 28.29 47.33 18.60
CA HIS A 255 28.09 48.71 18.10
C HIS A 255 28.93 49.06 16.86
N HIS A 256 30.06 48.39 16.65
CA HIS A 256 30.85 48.44 15.40
C HIS A 256 30.09 47.90 14.17
N ARG A 257 28.89 47.35 14.37
CA ARG A 257 27.92 46.87 13.38
C ARG A 257 26.70 47.79 13.22
N GLY A 258 26.55 48.82 14.06
CA GLY A 258 25.42 49.74 14.06
C GLY A 258 25.76 51.07 13.37
N ASN A 259 25.46 51.19 12.08
CA ASN A 259 25.70 52.38 11.24
C ASN A 259 27.14 52.85 11.03
N ALA A 260 28.16 52.16 11.55
CA ALA A 260 29.51 52.27 11.02
C ALA A 260 29.57 51.52 9.67
N SER A 261 30.03 52.18 8.60
CA SER A 261 30.41 51.51 7.36
C SER A 261 31.45 50.41 7.62
N PRO A 262 31.61 49.42 6.71
CA PRO A 262 32.74 48.51 6.75
C PRO A 262 34.05 49.30 6.87
N HIS A 263 34.86 48.99 7.88
CA HIS A 263 36.03 49.79 8.27
C HIS A 263 37.23 48.90 8.62
N PRO A 264 38.47 49.38 8.41
CA PRO A 264 39.66 48.67 8.87
C PRO A 264 39.72 48.67 10.40
N TYR A 265 40.24 47.59 11.00
CA TYR A 265 40.53 47.52 12.44
C TYR A 265 41.95 47.02 12.68
N THR A 266 42.74 47.83 13.40
CA THR A 266 44.09 47.48 13.84
C THR A 266 44.04 47.00 15.28
N ILE A 267 44.48 45.76 15.51
CA ILE A 267 44.54 45.20 16.87
C ILE A 267 45.55 46.01 17.73
N PRO A 268 45.20 46.43 18.96
CA PRO A 268 46.13 47.14 19.84
C PRO A 268 47.44 46.38 20.09
N SER A 269 48.56 47.10 20.11
CA SER A 269 49.92 46.54 20.11
C SER A 269 50.26 45.59 21.26
N ARG A 270 49.51 45.67 22.37
CA ARG A 270 49.60 44.84 23.57
C ARG A 270 48.79 43.54 23.50
N ILE A 271 47.83 43.42 22.58
CA ILE A 271 47.02 42.23 22.42
C ILE A 271 47.85 41.16 21.69
N LYS A 272 47.98 40.02 22.36
CA LYS A 272 48.67 38.81 21.90
C LYS A 272 47.70 37.75 21.43
N THR A 273 46.49 37.70 22.00
CA THR A 273 45.50 36.66 21.69
C THR A 273 44.17 37.26 21.25
N ILE A 274 43.63 36.78 20.14
CA ILE A 274 42.22 36.99 19.77
C ILE A 274 41.44 35.75 20.21
N GLY A 275 40.44 35.93 21.07
CA GLY A 275 39.62 34.87 21.65
C GLY A 275 38.69 34.18 20.65
N ARG A 276 38.21 32.98 21.01
CA ARG A 276 37.30 32.18 20.21
C ARG A 276 35.99 32.94 19.97
N MET A 277 35.64 33.15 18.70
CA MET A 277 34.48 33.94 18.26
C MET A 277 34.50 35.42 18.66
N ALA A 278 35.65 35.98 19.06
CA ALA A 278 35.74 37.36 19.56
C ALA A 278 35.22 38.42 18.57
N PHE A 279 35.47 38.24 17.27
CA PHE A 279 35.04 39.12 16.17
C PHE A 279 33.97 38.48 15.29
N TYR A 280 33.29 37.44 15.77
CA TYR A 280 32.25 36.73 15.02
C TYR A 280 31.21 37.70 14.46
N VAL A 281 30.90 37.55 13.17
CA VAL A 281 29.86 38.35 12.48
C VAL A 281 30.17 39.87 12.45
N SER A 282 31.40 40.29 12.78
CA SER A 282 31.82 41.71 12.83
C SER A 282 31.80 42.42 11.46
N ASN A 283 31.76 43.76 11.51
CA ASN A 283 31.75 44.63 10.33
C ASN A 283 33.16 45.14 9.92
N VAL A 284 34.22 44.47 10.40
CA VAL A 284 35.61 44.80 10.04
C VAL A 284 35.84 44.42 8.59
N SER A 285 36.32 45.36 7.77
CA SER A 285 36.60 45.15 6.34
C SER A 285 38.04 44.73 6.07
N GLU A 286 38.99 45.24 6.87
CA GLU A 286 40.41 44.87 6.78
C GLU A 286 40.97 44.67 8.18
N LEU A 287 41.77 43.60 8.33
CA LEU A 287 42.32 43.14 9.60
C LEU A 287 43.85 43.13 9.57
N HIS A 288 44.49 43.77 10.56
CA HIS A 288 45.95 43.79 10.71
C HIS A 288 46.40 43.10 12.01
N LEU A 289 47.08 41.96 11.88
CA LEU A 289 47.49 41.09 13.00
C LEU A 289 48.96 41.32 13.42
N ASN A 290 49.39 42.58 13.53
CA ASN A 290 50.82 42.95 13.58
C ASN A 290 51.59 42.43 14.82
N LYS A 291 50.96 42.47 16.01
CA LYS A 291 51.57 42.06 17.30
C LYS A 291 50.89 40.85 17.95
N VAL A 292 49.83 40.34 17.31
CA VAL A 292 49.09 39.14 17.69
C VAL A 292 49.99 37.92 17.49
N GLU A 293 49.88 36.96 18.40
CA GLU A 293 50.59 35.67 18.38
C GLU A 293 49.63 34.50 18.16
N THR A 294 48.41 34.59 18.73
CA THR A 294 47.35 33.58 18.60
C THR A 294 46.03 34.18 18.13
N VAL A 295 45.46 33.62 17.06
CA VAL A 295 44.06 33.81 16.67
C VAL A 295 43.32 32.51 16.98
N SER A 296 42.42 32.53 17.97
CA SER A 296 41.69 31.32 18.38
C SER A 296 40.76 30.78 17.29
N PRO A 297 40.33 29.50 17.38
CA PRO A 297 39.31 28.95 16.49
C PRO A 297 38.08 29.84 16.35
N THR A 298 37.50 29.88 15.15
CA THR A 298 36.32 30.69 14.76
C THR A 298 36.33 32.18 15.16
N ALA A 299 37.49 32.78 15.47
CA ALA A 299 37.63 34.17 15.94
C ALA A 299 36.90 35.23 15.10
N PHE A 300 36.97 35.14 13.77
CA PHE A 300 36.36 36.03 12.78
C PHE A 300 35.31 35.32 11.91
N GLN A 301 34.75 34.20 12.40
CA GLN A 301 33.78 33.42 11.65
C GLN A 301 32.55 34.29 11.28
N TYR A 302 32.11 34.16 10.02
CA TYR A 302 31.03 34.93 9.42
C TYR A 302 31.20 36.46 9.46
N SER A 303 32.43 36.99 9.57
CA SER A 303 32.70 38.42 9.34
C SER A 303 32.47 38.79 7.87
N TYR A 304 31.20 38.98 7.49
CA TYR A 304 30.74 39.18 6.10
C TYR A 304 31.27 40.46 5.43
N ALA A 305 31.83 41.39 6.21
CA ALA A 305 32.44 42.62 5.71
C ALA A 305 33.91 42.44 5.31
N LEU A 306 34.58 41.40 5.80
CA LEU A 306 36.03 41.22 5.70
C LEU A 306 36.45 40.93 4.25
N THR A 307 37.26 41.80 3.67
CA THR A 307 37.83 41.67 2.32
C THR A 307 39.32 41.33 2.34
N THR A 308 40.06 41.80 3.34
CA THR A 308 41.53 41.66 3.42
C THR A 308 41.98 41.20 4.80
N ILE A 309 42.82 40.16 4.85
CA ILE A 309 43.50 39.69 6.06
C ILE A 309 45.00 39.91 5.90
N ASN A 310 45.62 40.61 6.86
CA ASN A 310 47.07 40.83 6.92
C ASN A 310 47.67 40.12 8.15
N ILE A 311 48.27 38.95 7.94
CA ILE A 311 48.91 38.11 8.97
C ILE A 311 50.33 38.61 9.21
N GLY A 312 50.55 39.23 10.37
CA GLY A 312 51.84 39.81 10.76
C GLY A 312 52.91 38.78 11.15
N PRO A 313 54.17 39.20 11.35
CA PRO A 313 55.31 38.29 11.55
C PRO A 313 55.29 37.56 12.91
N ASN A 314 54.44 37.99 13.85
CA ASN A 314 54.35 37.41 15.19
C ASN A 314 53.28 36.30 15.30
N VAL A 315 52.39 36.14 14.32
CA VAL A 315 51.29 35.17 14.37
C VAL A 315 51.84 33.76 14.24
N LYS A 316 51.73 32.98 15.31
CA LYS A 316 52.23 31.61 15.43
C LYS A 316 51.12 30.57 15.30
N ASP A 317 49.92 30.94 15.75
CA ASP A 317 48.75 30.06 15.84
C ASP A 317 47.51 30.76 15.25
N ILE A 318 46.88 30.10 14.29
CA ILE A 318 45.58 30.44 13.69
C ILE A 318 44.74 29.18 13.82
N GLY A 319 43.83 29.22 14.78
CA GLY A 319 42.96 28.11 15.11
C GLY A 319 41.97 27.77 13.99
N GLU A 320 41.51 26.53 14.02
CA GLU A 320 40.57 25.96 13.07
C GLU A 320 39.38 26.88 12.78
N SER A 321 39.03 27.01 11.50
CA SER A 321 37.86 27.76 11.06
C SER A 321 37.84 29.25 11.44
N ALA A 322 38.97 29.85 11.84
CA ALA A 322 39.08 31.24 12.32
C ALA A 322 38.43 32.29 11.43
N PHE A 323 38.50 32.13 10.10
CA PHE A 323 37.95 33.06 9.10
C PHE A 323 36.86 32.42 8.23
N SER A 324 36.28 31.31 8.70
CA SER A 324 35.24 30.59 7.95
C SER A 324 34.02 31.49 7.70
N GLY A 325 33.51 31.50 6.46
CA GLY A 325 32.27 32.21 6.10
C GLY A 325 32.42 33.73 5.92
N CYS A 326 33.64 34.26 5.85
CA CYS A 326 33.93 35.63 5.42
C CYS A 326 33.61 35.85 3.94
N ALA A 327 32.32 35.93 3.58
CA ALA A 327 31.79 35.86 2.21
C ALA A 327 32.28 36.93 1.21
N LYS A 328 33.05 37.93 1.65
CA LYS A 328 33.66 38.98 0.81
C LYS A 328 35.19 38.93 0.75
N LEU A 329 35.82 37.91 1.35
CA LEU A 329 37.27 37.80 1.43
C LEU A 329 37.87 37.67 0.03
N THR A 330 38.64 38.68 -0.39
CA THR A 330 39.37 38.72 -1.67
C THR A 330 40.86 38.51 -1.48
N HIS A 331 41.44 39.00 -0.38
CA HIS A 331 42.90 39.03 -0.19
C HIS A 331 43.36 38.41 1.13
N ILE A 332 44.38 37.56 1.03
CA ILE A 332 45.07 36.96 2.18
C ILE A 332 46.57 37.23 2.04
N ASN A 333 47.07 38.13 2.89
CA ASN A 333 48.47 38.53 2.93
C ASN A 333 49.15 37.93 4.17
N VAL A 334 50.37 37.40 4.00
CA VAL A 334 51.20 36.90 5.09
C VAL A 334 52.57 37.57 5.00
N ASP A 335 53.05 38.13 6.11
CA ASP A 335 54.41 38.69 6.21
C ASP A 335 55.45 37.64 5.81
N THR A 336 56.43 38.01 4.98
CA THR A 336 57.48 37.09 4.49
C THR A 336 58.28 36.44 5.62
N ASN A 337 58.41 37.14 6.76
CA ASN A 337 59.10 36.69 7.96
C ASN A 337 58.18 35.91 8.93
N ASN A 338 56.90 35.72 8.64
CA ASN A 338 56.01 34.94 9.50
C ASN A 338 56.53 33.50 9.65
N PRO A 339 56.66 32.94 10.86
CA PRO A 339 57.27 31.63 11.08
C PRO A 339 56.35 30.45 10.75
N SER A 340 55.03 30.64 10.81
CA SER A 340 54.04 29.56 10.85
C SER A 340 53.16 29.43 9.61
N TYR A 341 53.07 30.47 8.77
CA TYR A 341 52.14 30.56 7.64
C TYR A 341 52.80 31.08 6.35
N LYS A 342 52.11 30.87 5.24
CA LYS A 342 52.38 31.50 3.93
C LYS A 342 51.07 31.64 3.14
N ALA A 343 50.99 32.63 2.27
CA ALA A 343 49.88 32.76 1.32
C ALA A 343 50.40 32.66 -0.12
N VAL A 344 49.64 31.97 -0.98
CA VAL A 344 49.93 31.85 -2.42
C VAL A 344 48.63 32.03 -3.19
N GLY A 345 48.53 33.15 -3.94
CA GLY A 345 47.35 33.46 -4.77
C GLY A 345 46.04 33.48 -3.98
N ASP A 346 46.00 34.23 -2.87
CA ASP A 346 44.84 34.38 -1.97
C ASP A 346 44.36 33.05 -1.34
N VAL A 347 45.27 32.11 -1.14
CA VAL A 347 45.07 30.87 -0.36
C VAL A 347 46.12 30.80 0.75
N LEU A 348 45.64 30.59 1.98
CA LEU A 348 46.44 30.43 3.20
C LEU A 348 46.89 28.98 3.36
N PHE A 349 48.17 28.82 3.71
CA PHE A 349 48.77 27.56 4.10
C PHE A 349 49.56 27.71 5.39
N ASN A 350 49.80 26.60 6.09
CA ASN A 350 50.89 26.55 7.07
C ASN A 350 52.27 26.71 6.36
N LYS A 351 53.34 26.96 7.13
CA LYS A 351 54.67 27.27 6.56
C LYS A 351 55.21 26.12 5.70
N ALA A 352 55.02 24.88 6.15
CA ALA A 352 55.37 23.68 5.40
C ALA A 352 54.63 23.62 4.05
N GLY A 353 53.35 23.95 4.03
CA GLY A 353 52.47 23.86 2.85
C GLY A 353 51.76 22.51 2.74
N ASP A 354 51.78 21.68 3.78
CA ASP A 354 51.03 20.43 3.82
C ASP A 354 49.59 20.61 4.33
N HIS A 355 49.23 21.77 4.88
CA HIS A 355 47.86 22.17 5.18
C HIS A 355 47.42 23.36 4.31
N LEU A 356 46.31 23.20 3.57
CA LEU A 356 45.57 24.27 2.93
C LEU A 356 44.44 24.70 3.88
N MET A 357 44.61 25.87 4.50
CA MET A 357 43.81 26.32 5.64
C MET A 357 42.58 27.13 5.24
N LEU A 358 42.72 27.97 4.22
CA LEU A 358 41.66 28.90 3.79
C LEU A 358 41.89 29.40 2.36
N CYS A 359 40.89 29.28 1.51
CA CYS A 359 40.79 29.99 0.25
C CYS A 359 39.96 31.28 0.45
N ALA A 360 40.40 32.40 -0.13
CA ALA A 360 39.57 33.60 -0.24
C ALA A 360 38.23 33.25 -0.94
N THR A 361 37.09 33.61 -0.34
CA THR A 361 35.75 33.23 -0.85
C THR A 361 35.43 33.86 -2.21
N LYS A 362 36.12 34.96 -2.53
CA LYS A 362 36.07 35.68 -3.81
C LYS A 362 37.22 35.37 -4.76
N LYS A 363 38.01 34.33 -4.48
CA LYS A 363 38.87 33.71 -5.48
C LYS A 363 38.01 33.13 -6.60
N SER A 364 38.38 33.39 -7.85
CA SER A 364 37.61 32.99 -9.03
C SER A 364 38.39 32.10 -9.99
N GLY A 365 37.65 31.39 -10.85
CA GLY A 365 38.20 30.51 -11.88
C GLY A 365 38.54 29.10 -11.38
N ASP A 366 39.40 28.40 -12.10
CA ASP A 366 39.85 27.06 -11.73
C ASP A 366 41.03 27.12 -10.73
N TYR A 367 41.06 26.18 -9.80
CA TYR A 367 42.11 26.09 -8.79
C TYR A 367 42.70 24.67 -8.72
N THR A 368 44.02 24.58 -8.56
CA THR A 368 44.73 23.31 -8.31
C THR A 368 45.36 23.37 -6.94
N VAL A 369 44.99 22.43 -6.08
CA VAL A 369 45.63 22.19 -4.78
C VAL A 369 47.07 21.72 -5.06
N PRO A 370 48.12 22.43 -4.60
CA PRO A 370 49.50 22.09 -4.95
C PRO A 370 49.95 20.69 -4.48
N ALA A 371 50.95 20.13 -5.17
CA ALA A 371 51.64 18.93 -4.70
C ALA A 371 52.28 19.16 -3.32
N GLY A 372 52.34 18.12 -2.50
CA GLY A 372 52.77 18.19 -1.10
C GLY A 372 51.69 18.64 -0.09
N VAL A 373 50.56 19.20 -0.53
CA VAL A 373 49.40 19.40 0.35
C VAL A 373 48.82 18.04 0.76
N LYS A 374 48.70 17.80 2.07
CA LYS A 374 48.11 16.58 2.64
C LYS A 374 46.71 16.81 3.20
N TYR A 375 46.42 18.01 3.69
CA TYR A 375 45.16 18.33 4.34
C TYR A 375 44.49 19.52 3.64
N ILE A 376 43.24 19.34 3.26
CA ILE A 376 42.32 20.44 2.99
C ILE A 376 41.54 20.64 4.29
N ASP A 377 41.86 21.69 5.04
CA ASP A 377 41.36 21.86 6.40
C ASP A 377 39.85 22.16 6.45
N ASP A 378 39.29 22.06 7.65
CA ASP A 378 37.89 22.32 7.93
C ASP A 378 37.49 23.74 7.46
N HIS A 379 36.40 23.82 6.70
CA HIS A 379 35.86 25.04 6.07
C HIS A 379 36.78 25.75 5.04
N ALA A 380 37.87 25.13 4.55
CA ALA A 380 38.87 25.79 3.70
C ALA A 380 38.32 26.45 2.41
N PHE A 381 37.26 25.91 1.79
CA PHE A 381 36.57 26.46 0.61
C PHE A 381 35.09 26.79 0.89
N LEU A 382 34.70 26.93 2.16
CA LEU A 382 33.31 27.21 2.58
C LEU A 382 32.73 28.42 1.86
N GLY A 383 31.60 28.24 1.17
CA GLY A 383 30.89 29.32 0.51
C GLY A 383 31.69 30.03 -0.60
N THR A 384 32.68 29.37 -1.20
CA THR A 384 33.38 29.88 -2.39
C THR A 384 32.39 29.97 -3.57
N THR A 385 32.04 31.19 -3.98
CA THR A 385 30.98 31.40 -5.00
C THR A 385 31.50 31.51 -6.42
N ASP A 386 32.80 31.82 -6.60
CA ASP A 386 33.33 32.27 -7.89
C ASP A 386 34.35 31.26 -8.49
N LEU A 387 34.67 30.18 -7.75
CA LEU A 387 35.48 29.04 -8.23
C LEU A 387 34.65 28.09 -9.11
N THR A 388 35.25 27.59 -10.20
CA THR A 388 34.58 26.70 -11.16
C THR A 388 34.99 25.24 -11.04
N THR A 389 36.29 24.96 -11.07
CA THR A 389 36.85 23.60 -10.98
C THR A 389 37.92 23.55 -9.89
N ILE A 390 37.94 22.48 -9.11
CA ILE A 390 39.02 22.21 -8.17
C ILE A 390 39.71 20.90 -8.53
N THR A 391 41.02 20.98 -8.81
CA THR A 391 41.89 19.81 -8.96
C THR A 391 42.59 19.53 -7.63
N VAL A 392 42.35 18.36 -7.06
CA VAL A 392 42.92 17.91 -5.79
C VAL A 392 44.15 17.05 -6.08
N SER A 393 45.32 17.49 -5.60
CA SER A 393 46.56 16.74 -5.74
C SER A 393 46.46 15.33 -5.16
N LYS A 394 47.15 14.37 -5.77
CA LYS A 394 47.27 12.99 -5.29
C LYS A 394 47.84 12.89 -3.86
N ASP A 395 48.54 13.92 -3.38
CA ASP A 395 49.16 13.93 -2.06
C ASP A 395 48.17 14.17 -0.91
N VAL A 396 46.95 14.66 -1.20
CA VAL A 396 45.92 14.94 -0.19
C VAL A 396 45.45 13.63 0.44
N GLU A 397 45.54 13.56 1.77
CA GLU A 397 45.15 12.44 2.62
C GLU A 397 43.76 12.64 3.27
N GLU A 398 43.33 13.90 3.46
CA GLU A 398 42.06 14.24 4.12
C GLU A 398 41.38 15.51 3.55
N ILE A 399 40.05 15.47 3.50
CA ILE A 399 39.16 16.63 3.29
C ILE A 399 38.38 16.90 4.57
N GLY A 400 38.50 18.13 5.08
CA GLY A 400 37.97 18.60 6.37
C GLY A 400 36.45 18.77 6.47
N ILE A 401 35.99 19.01 7.70
CA ILE A 401 34.58 19.28 8.02
C ILE A 401 34.12 20.51 7.25
N ASN A 402 32.95 20.42 6.59
CA ASN A 402 32.37 21.53 5.83
C ASN A 402 33.31 22.19 4.80
N ALA A 403 34.39 21.49 4.36
CA ALA A 403 35.46 22.06 3.55
C ALA A 403 34.96 22.75 2.26
N PHE A 404 33.96 22.19 1.59
CA PHE A 404 33.34 22.69 0.35
C PHE A 404 31.85 23.05 0.55
N THR A 405 31.37 23.18 1.79
CA THR A 405 29.95 23.44 2.07
C THR A 405 29.47 24.72 1.41
N GLY A 406 28.32 24.67 0.74
CA GLY A 406 27.73 25.81 0.03
C GLY A 406 28.59 26.37 -1.11
N SER A 407 29.65 25.68 -1.54
CA SER A 407 30.49 26.13 -2.66
C SER A 407 29.79 25.99 -4.01
N ALA A 408 30.12 26.90 -4.94
CA ALA A 408 29.57 26.94 -6.29
C ALA A 408 30.38 26.12 -7.31
N ILE A 409 31.27 25.23 -6.84
CA ILE A 409 32.13 24.41 -7.70
C ILE A 409 31.28 23.49 -8.59
N LYS A 410 31.66 23.40 -9.87
CA LYS A 410 30.95 22.61 -10.89
C LYS A 410 31.60 21.25 -11.12
N ALA A 411 32.88 21.13 -10.81
CA ALA A 411 33.67 19.91 -10.91
C ALA A 411 34.75 19.86 -9.82
N ILE A 412 34.97 18.66 -9.28
CA ILE A 412 36.14 18.32 -8.48
C ILE A 412 36.84 17.12 -9.15
N ASN A 413 38.14 17.28 -9.41
CA ASN A 413 38.97 16.28 -10.08
C ASN A 413 40.06 15.84 -9.09
N ILE A 414 40.11 14.57 -8.73
CA ILE A 414 41.18 14.04 -7.88
C ILE A 414 42.23 13.38 -8.77
N GLU A 415 43.50 13.72 -8.59
CA GLU A 415 44.59 13.15 -9.38
C GLU A 415 44.73 11.63 -9.20
N SER A 416 45.15 10.95 -10.26
CA SER A 416 45.41 9.51 -10.26
C SER A 416 46.50 9.12 -9.24
N GLY A 417 46.27 8.04 -8.50
CA GLY A 417 47.17 7.62 -7.42
C GLY A 417 46.96 8.37 -6.11
N SER A 418 45.73 8.85 -5.88
CA SER A 418 45.32 9.57 -4.66
C SER A 418 45.68 8.83 -3.36
N LYS A 419 46.07 9.61 -2.36
CA LYS A 419 46.26 9.18 -0.97
C LYS A 419 45.05 9.48 -0.08
N LEU A 420 43.95 10.01 -0.63
CA LEU A 420 42.80 10.48 0.13
C LEU A 420 42.15 9.32 0.90
N LYS A 421 42.21 9.35 2.24
CA LYS A 421 41.66 8.34 3.16
C LYS A 421 40.32 8.77 3.74
N THR A 422 40.21 10.04 4.11
CA THR A 422 39.12 10.57 4.92
C THR A 422 38.41 11.73 4.25
N ILE A 423 37.07 11.66 4.20
CA ILE A 423 36.20 12.78 3.89
C ILE A 423 35.34 13.02 5.13
N LYS A 424 35.56 14.16 5.81
CA LYS A 424 34.92 14.47 7.09
C LYS A 424 33.46 14.94 6.93
N SER A 425 32.81 15.13 8.08
CA SER A 425 31.38 15.42 8.19
C SER A 425 30.99 16.65 7.39
N GLU A 426 29.86 16.57 6.68
CA GLU A 426 29.30 17.67 5.89
C GLU A 426 30.25 18.26 4.81
N ALA A 427 31.39 17.63 4.47
CA ALA A 427 32.44 18.20 3.62
C ALA A 427 31.99 18.83 2.30
N PHE A 428 30.95 18.32 1.64
CA PHE A 428 30.36 18.84 0.40
C PHE A 428 28.87 19.20 0.54
N SER A 429 28.38 19.36 1.78
CA SER A 429 26.99 19.67 2.07
C SER A 429 26.53 20.92 1.31
N GLN A 430 25.40 20.85 0.61
CA GLN A 430 24.86 21.97 -0.17
C GLN A 430 25.81 22.54 -1.25
N ALA A 431 26.81 21.77 -1.74
CA ALA A 431 27.64 22.16 -2.90
C ALA A 431 26.82 22.07 -4.21
N ASN A 432 25.80 22.94 -4.31
CA ASN A 432 24.64 22.84 -5.20
C ASN A 432 24.93 23.09 -6.69
N SER A 433 26.20 23.19 -7.09
CA SER A 433 26.64 23.25 -8.49
C SER A 433 27.36 21.98 -8.96
N LEU A 434 27.77 21.09 -8.03
CA LEU A 434 28.52 19.88 -8.37
C LEU A 434 27.57 18.79 -8.88
N THR A 435 27.73 18.41 -10.15
CA THR A 435 26.80 17.46 -10.82
C THR A 435 27.21 15.99 -10.73
N LYS A 436 28.48 15.72 -10.44
CA LYS A 436 29.04 14.38 -10.29
C LYS A 436 30.20 14.40 -9.30
N ILE A 437 30.45 13.28 -8.64
CA ILE A 437 31.66 13.08 -7.84
C ILE A 437 32.22 11.66 -8.04
N THR A 438 33.55 11.56 -8.04
CA THR A 438 34.27 10.29 -8.02
C THR A 438 35.03 10.19 -6.70
N ILE A 439 34.73 9.15 -5.92
CA ILE A 439 35.36 8.83 -4.64
C ILE A 439 36.50 7.84 -4.93
N PRO A 440 37.77 8.20 -4.69
CA PRO A 440 38.90 7.39 -5.11
C PRO A 440 39.05 6.14 -4.24
N ALA A 441 39.66 5.10 -4.80
CA ALA A 441 39.74 3.78 -4.15
C ALA A 441 40.52 3.79 -2.82
N SER A 442 41.33 4.83 -2.59
CA SER A 442 42.06 5.08 -1.34
C SER A 442 41.17 5.43 -0.15
N VAL A 443 39.94 5.91 -0.36
CA VAL A 443 39.05 6.37 0.73
C VAL A 443 38.61 5.19 1.58
N THR A 444 38.88 5.28 2.87
CA THR A 444 38.46 4.31 3.90
C THR A 444 37.34 4.86 4.77
N THR A 445 37.12 6.17 4.79
CA THR A 445 36.18 6.82 5.72
C THR A 445 35.46 7.99 5.06
N ILE A 446 34.13 7.91 5.03
CA ILE A 446 33.21 9.02 4.77
C ILE A 446 32.42 9.23 6.06
N GLN A 447 32.53 10.40 6.68
CA GLN A 447 31.78 10.75 7.88
C GLN A 447 30.35 11.23 7.56
N PRO A 448 29.43 11.26 8.55
CA PRO A 448 28.03 11.58 8.34
C PRO A 448 27.77 12.86 7.54
N LYS A 449 26.72 12.82 6.71
CA LYS A 449 26.25 13.93 5.86
C LYS A 449 27.26 14.51 4.86
N ALA A 450 28.40 13.86 4.59
CA ALA A 450 29.45 14.43 3.73
C ALA A 450 28.96 14.95 2.36
N PHE A 451 27.90 14.36 1.79
CA PHE A 451 27.31 14.71 0.49
C PHE A 451 25.78 14.90 0.59
N THR A 452 25.28 15.44 1.71
CA THR A 452 23.85 15.71 1.86
C THR A 452 23.39 16.96 1.11
N SER A 453 22.13 16.97 0.68
CA SER A 453 21.43 18.16 0.15
C SER A 453 22.14 18.84 -1.03
N MET A 454 22.83 18.07 -1.87
CA MET A 454 23.52 18.55 -3.08
C MET A 454 22.54 18.57 -4.26
N ASP A 455 21.80 19.68 -4.41
CA ASP A 455 20.67 19.78 -5.32
C ASP A 455 20.99 19.53 -6.80
N ALA A 456 22.25 19.68 -7.24
CA ALA A 456 22.67 19.40 -8.61
C ALA A 456 23.31 18.01 -8.82
N LEU A 457 23.64 17.27 -7.75
CA LEU A 457 24.33 15.99 -7.84
C LEU A 457 23.46 14.95 -8.55
N LYS A 458 24.01 14.30 -9.58
CA LYS A 458 23.32 13.27 -10.39
C LYS A 458 23.98 11.90 -10.32
N THR A 459 25.29 11.85 -10.09
CA THR A 459 26.06 10.61 -10.11
C THR A 459 27.16 10.62 -9.05
N VAL A 460 27.17 9.56 -8.24
CA VAL A 460 28.28 9.21 -7.35
C VAL A 460 28.97 7.97 -7.92
N THR A 461 30.30 8.03 -8.08
CA THR A 461 31.10 6.89 -8.53
C THR A 461 32.15 6.55 -7.47
N PHE A 462 32.13 5.35 -6.93
CA PHE A 462 33.24 4.78 -6.17
C PHE A 462 34.17 4.06 -7.15
N GLU A 463 35.47 4.36 -7.10
CA GLU A 463 36.45 3.68 -7.94
C GLU A 463 36.57 2.18 -7.63
N GLY A 464 37.04 1.41 -8.62
CA GLY A 464 37.28 -0.02 -8.47
C GLY A 464 38.35 -0.32 -7.42
N GLY A 465 38.05 -1.25 -6.50
CA GLY A 465 38.91 -1.53 -5.35
C GLY A 465 38.69 -0.57 -4.18
N SER A 466 37.54 0.12 -4.13
CA SER A 466 37.13 0.99 -3.02
C SER A 466 37.25 0.29 -1.66
N ARG A 467 38.00 0.92 -0.75
CA ARG A 467 38.30 0.45 0.60
C ARG A 467 37.30 0.93 1.66
N LEU A 468 36.27 1.67 1.25
CA LEU A 468 35.24 2.18 2.14
C LEU A 468 34.40 1.02 2.69
N GLU A 469 34.40 0.82 4.00
CA GLU A 469 33.61 -0.24 4.64
C GLU A 469 32.18 0.18 4.99
N GLU A 470 31.91 1.49 5.13
CA GLU A 470 30.62 2.02 5.55
C GLU A 470 30.22 3.25 4.73
N ILE A 471 28.98 3.30 4.24
CA ILE A 471 28.34 4.54 3.84
C ILE A 471 27.58 5.04 5.07
N THR A 472 28.13 6.05 5.74
CA THR A 472 27.68 6.43 7.08
C THR A 472 26.40 7.26 7.08
N LYS A 473 25.78 7.40 8.26
CA LYS A 473 24.49 8.08 8.48
C LYS A 473 24.30 9.33 7.60
N ASN A 474 23.20 9.37 6.85
CA ASN A 474 22.81 10.51 6.00
C ASN A 474 23.87 10.96 4.95
N SER A 475 24.90 10.16 4.65
CA SER A 475 26.03 10.60 3.80
C SER A 475 25.60 11.17 2.46
N PHE A 476 24.57 10.61 1.83
CA PHE A 476 24.06 11.01 0.52
C PHE A 476 22.55 11.33 0.56
N SER A 477 21.99 11.73 1.70
CA SER A 477 20.55 11.99 1.81
C SER A 477 20.13 13.35 1.23
N ASN A 478 18.85 13.48 0.88
CA ASN A 478 18.19 14.70 0.40
C ASN A 478 18.72 15.23 -0.95
N ASN A 479 19.31 14.37 -1.79
CA ASN A 479 19.86 14.73 -3.09
C ASN A 479 18.77 14.70 -4.18
N LYS A 480 18.08 15.84 -4.34
CA LYS A 480 16.92 16.03 -5.25
C LYS A 480 17.12 15.58 -6.71
N ASN A 481 18.36 15.46 -7.17
CA ASN A 481 18.72 15.07 -8.53
C ASN A 481 19.60 13.81 -8.63
N LEU A 482 19.92 13.10 -7.54
CA LEU A 482 20.76 11.90 -7.61
C LEU A 482 20.03 10.81 -8.41
N GLU A 483 20.62 10.37 -9.52
CA GLU A 483 20.03 9.34 -10.40
C GLU A 483 20.76 8.00 -10.28
N ASN A 484 22.09 8.02 -10.09
CA ASN A 484 22.95 6.84 -10.15
C ASN A 484 24.01 6.82 -9.04
N VAL A 485 24.22 5.65 -8.44
CA VAL A 485 25.37 5.33 -7.58
C VAL A 485 26.09 4.14 -8.22
N VAL A 486 27.39 4.28 -8.48
CA VAL A 486 28.19 3.34 -9.29
C VAL A 486 29.39 2.85 -8.48
N PHE A 487 29.59 1.53 -8.42
CA PHE A 487 30.82 0.91 -7.91
C PHE A 487 31.62 0.35 -9.10
N ALA A 488 32.72 1.02 -9.47
CA ALA A 488 33.49 0.72 -10.68
C ALA A 488 34.43 -0.50 -10.56
N GLY A 489 33.96 -1.56 -9.89
CA GLY A 489 34.70 -2.79 -9.64
C GLY A 489 34.31 -3.44 -8.31
N ASN A 490 35.26 -4.10 -7.68
CA ASN A 490 35.10 -4.62 -6.31
C ASN A 490 35.03 -3.46 -5.30
N SER A 491 34.34 -3.69 -4.19
CA SER A 491 34.21 -2.76 -3.06
C SER A 491 34.34 -3.52 -1.75
N SER A 492 34.83 -2.86 -0.70
CA SER A 492 34.90 -3.36 0.68
C SER A 492 33.66 -3.02 1.52
N LEU A 493 32.63 -2.43 0.93
CA LEU A 493 31.43 -1.93 1.62
C LEU A 493 30.68 -3.05 2.36
N LYS A 494 30.56 -2.94 3.68
CA LYS A 494 29.85 -3.86 4.57
C LYS A 494 28.47 -3.32 4.96
N THR A 495 28.37 -2.02 5.25
CA THR A 495 27.16 -1.42 5.85
C THR A 495 26.72 -0.17 5.11
N ILE A 496 25.41 -0.09 4.84
CA ILE A 496 24.74 1.15 4.44
C ILE A 496 23.93 1.62 5.65
N GLN A 497 24.37 2.71 6.29
CA GLN A 497 23.84 3.15 7.58
C GLN A 497 22.52 3.94 7.49
N LEU A 498 21.94 4.22 8.66
CA LEU A 498 20.74 5.04 8.87
C LEU A 498 20.59 6.20 7.86
N GLU A 499 19.51 6.14 7.07
CA GLU A 499 19.12 7.19 6.10
C GLU A 499 20.20 7.56 5.06
N ALA A 500 21.15 6.68 4.75
CA ALA A 500 22.28 6.96 3.86
C ALA A 500 21.91 7.60 2.51
N PHE A 501 20.82 7.16 1.88
CA PHE A 501 20.24 7.61 0.61
C PHE A 501 18.74 7.96 0.75
N ALA A 502 18.35 8.47 1.93
CA ALA A 502 16.96 8.86 2.19
C ALA A 502 16.59 10.16 1.47
N HIS A 503 15.35 10.27 1.00
CA HIS A 503 14.81 11.42 0.27
C HIS A 503 15.56 11.76 -1.03
N ASP A 504 15.96 10.74 -1.78
CA ASP A 504 16.58 10.84 -3.11
C ASP A 504 15.56 10.51 -4.22
N PRO A 505 14.64 11.43 -4.58
CA PRO A 505 13.44 11.12 -5.36
C PRO A 505 13.70 10.69 -6.82
N LYS A 506 14.95 10.77 -7.29
CA LYS A 506 15.35 10.40 -8.66
C LYS A 506 16.29 9.20 -8.74
N LEU A 507 16.71 8.62 -7.61
CA LEU A 507 17.58 7.44 -7.61
C LEU A 507 16.85 6.30 -8.31
N ARG A 508 17.41 5.76 -9.40
CA ARG A 508 16.67 4.82 -10.28
C ARG A 508 16.91 3.36 -9.94
N SER A 509 18.15 3.04 -9.61
CA SER A 509 18.62 1.68 -9.37
C SER A 509 19.81 1.69 -8.41
N PHE A 510 19.92 0.67 -7.57
CA PHE A 510 21.08 0.45 -6.73
C PHE A 510 21.61 -0.97 -6.88
N GLU A 511 22.90 -1.10 -7.16
CA GLU A 511 23.60 -2.37 -7.27
C GLU A 511 24.45 -2.60 -6.01
N MET A 512 23.96 -3.48 -5.13
CA MET A 512 24.62 -3.78 -3.86
C MET A 512 25.90 -4.59 -4.11
N PRO A 513 27.08 -4.13 -3.65
CA PRO A 513 28.30 -4.91 -3.66
C PRO A 513 28.15 -6.23 -2.89
N ALA A 514 28.87 -7.26 -3.33
CA ALA A 514 28.80 -8.61 -2.75
C ALA A 514 29.16 -8.65 -1.26
N SER A 515 30.04 -7.73 -0.82
CA SER A 515 30.53 -7.56 0.55
C SER A 515 29.52 -6.97 1.54
N VAL A 516 28.37 -6.47 1.08
CA VAL A 516 27.38 -5.84 1.96
C VAL A 516 26.77 -6.91 2.87
N THR A 517 26.82 -6.67 4.17
CA THR A 517 26.25 -7.53 5.22
C THR A 517 24.98 -6.93 5.83
N SER A 518 24.82 -5.61 5.83
CA SER A 518 23.67 -4.93 6.44
C SER A 518 23.20 -3.69 5.67
N ILE A 519 21.88 -3.53 5.60
CA ILE A 519 21.21 -2.28 5.23
C ILE A 519 20.42 -1.83 6.46
N GLU A 520 20.81 -0.69 7.05
CA GLU A 520 20.19 -0.17 8.28
C GLU A 520 18.87 0.57 8.01
N GLN A 521 18.27 1.05 9.10
CA GLN A 521 17.00 1.76 9.13
C GLN A 521 16.92 2.88 8.07
N GLY A 522 15.84 2.90 7.29
CA GLY A 522 15.53 3.97 6.35
C GLY A 522 16.58 4.26 5.27
N ALA A 523 17.53 3.35 5.02
CA ALA A 523 18.68 3.59 4.12
C ALA A 523 18.29 4.13 2.73
N PHE A 524 17.15 3.72 2.18
CA PHE A 524 16.56 4.19 0.92
C PHE A 524 15.11 4.68 1.12
N LEU A 525 14.80 5.24 2.29
CA LEU A 525 13.49 5.82 2.60
C LEU A 525 13.14 6.94 1.59
N ASP A 526 11.90 6.94 1.09
CA ASP A 526 11.40 7.98 0.17
C ASP A 526 12.25 8.10 -1.11
N THR A 527 12.41 6.95 -1.78
CA THR A 527 13.06 6.82 -3.09
C THR A 527 12.06 6.38 -4.18
N PRO A 528 11.00 7.16 -4.50
CA PRO A 528 9.88 6.74 -5.37
C PRO A 528 10.26 6.40 -6.83
N SER A 529 11.48 6.73 -7.26
CA SER A 529 12.07 6.36 -8.56
C SER A 529 12.92 5.07 -8.52
N LEU A 530 13.25 4.53 -7.33
CA LEU A 530 14.11 3.36 -7.17
C LEU A 530 13.33 2.10 -7.56
N THR A 531 13.35 1.73 -8.83
CA THR A 531 12.55 0.60 -9.33
C THR A 531 13.24 -0.76 -9.18
N THR A 532 14.55 -0.76 -8.96
CA THR A 532 15.40 -1.94 -9.08
C THR A 532 16.55 -1.91 -8.07
N VAL A 533 16.60 -2.93 -7.21
CA VAL A 533 17.75 -3.22 -6.34
C VAL A 533 18.28 -4.60 -6.70
N THR A 534 19.58 -4.71 -6.96
CA THR A 534 20.26 -5.97 -7.28
C THR A 534 21.37 -6.25 -6.26
N PHE A 535 21.71 -7.52 -6.08
CA PHE A 535 22.76 -7.96 -5.16
C PHE A 535 23.80 -8.76 -5.92
N LYS A 536 25.06 -8.32 -5.90
CA LYS A 536 26.15 -9.07 -6.56
C LYS A 536 26.41 -10.38 -5.82
N ALA A 537 26.47 -11.48 -6.57
CA ALA A 537 26.85 -12.78 -6.04
C ALA A 537 28.37 -12.87 -5.81
N PRO A 538 28.85 -13.57 -4.76
CA PRO A 538 28.07 -14.13 -3.65
C PRO A 538 27.71 -13.03 -2.63
N ALA A 539 26.41 -12.78 -2.42
CA ALA A 539 25.96 -11.74 -1.50
C ALA A 539 25.97 -12.23 -0.04
N SER A 540 26.39 -11.36 0.89
CA SER A 540 26.50 -11.65 2.33
C SER A 540 25.46 -10.98 3.23
N ILE A 541 24.44 -10.33 2.66
CA ILE A 541 23.47 -9.52 3.41
C ILE A 541 22.58 -10.38 4.30
N SER A 542 22.54 -10.11 5.61
CA SER A 542 21.73 -10.86 6.59
C SER A 542 20.40 -10.17 6.93
N THR A 543 20.37 -8.83 6.96
CA THR A 543 19.24 -8.05 7.46
C THR A 543 18.80 -6.99 6.45
N ILE A 544 17.48 -6.90 6.21
CA ILE A 544 16.84 -5.74 5.60
C ILE A 544 16.23 -4.90 6.73
N GLY A 545 16.85 -3.76 7.04
CA GLY A 545 16.54 -2.95 8.22
C GLY A 545 15.18 -2.25 8.22
N GLN A 546 14.77 -1.75 9.38
CA GLN A 546 13.47 -1.09 9.59
C GLN A 546 13.23 0.04 8.57
N GLY A 547 12.17 -0.05 7.77
CA GLY A 547 11.86 0.97 6.75
C GLY A 547 12.91 1.12 5.64
N ALA A 548 13.86 0.18 5.47
CA ALA A 548 15.02 0.34 4.58
C ALA A 548 14.67 0.72 3.13
N PHE A 549 13.56 0.22 2.60
CA PHE A 549 13.04 0.54 1.26
C PHE A 549 11.63 1.18 1.32
N ALA A 550 11.23 1.73 2.46
CA ALA A 550 9.91 2.32 2.60
C ALA A 550 9.73 3.50 1.62
N TYR A 551 8.54 3.62 1.02
CA TYR A 551 8.24 4.60 -0.04
C TYR A 551 9.08 4.47 -1.32
N SER A 552 9.79 3.36 -1.52
CA SER A 552 10.58 3.14 -2.74
C SER A 552 9.70 2.81 -3.97
N GLY A 553 10.28 3.06 -5.15
CA GLY A 553 9.64 2.73 -6.44
C GLY A 553 9.67 1.25 -6.82
N ILE A 554 10.12 0.35 -5.93
CA ILE A 554 10.50 -1.03 -6.27
C ILE A 554 9.32 -1.79 -6.86
N THR A 555 9.53 -2.43 -8.00
CA THR A 555 8.49 -3.23 -8.68
C THR A 555 8.58 -4.72 -8.34
N ASN A 556 9.80 -5.24 -8.19
CA ASN A 556 10.14 -6.57 -7.73
C ASN A 556 11.53 -6.49 -7.07
N ILE A 557 11.80 -7.32 -6.07
CA ILE A 557 13.13 -7.49 -5.48
C ILE A 557 13.43 -8.99 -5.30
N THR A 558 14.65 -9.40 -5.60
CA THR A 558 15.15 -10.76 -5.33
C THR A 558 16.09 -10.69 -4.15
N LEU A 559 15.66 -11.23 -3.01
CA LEU A 559 16.48 -11.26 -1.80
C LEU A 559 17.50 -12.42 -1.88
N PRO A 560 18.78 -12.20 -1.53
CA PRO A 560 19.77 -13.27 -1.49
C PRO A 560 19.48 -14.34 -0.44
N GLU A 561 19.97 -15.56 -0.65
CA GLU A 561 19.87 -16.65 0.33
C GLU A 561 20.51 -16.34 1.69
N SER A 562 21.40 -15.35 1.78
CA SER A 562 22.02 -14.93 3.04
C SER A 562 21.06 -14.21 4.00
N VAL A 563 19.91 -13.70 3.51
CA VAL A 563 18.99 -12.91 4.33
C VAL A 563 18.29 -13.82 5.35
N THR A 564 18.37 -13.44 6.62
CA THR A 564 17.73 -14.11 7.75
C THR A 564 16.61 -13.28 8.38
N LYS A 565 16.69 -11.95 8.29
CA LYS A 565 15.74 -11.02 8.91
C LYS A 565 15.21 -9.96 7.93
N ILE A 566 13.89 -9.78 7.91
CA ILE A 566 13.21 -8.63 7.31
C ILE A 566 12.53 -7.87 8.45
N GLU A 567 12.96 -6.64 8.71
CA GLU A 567 12.50 -5.85 9.85
C GLU A 567 11.18 -5.12 9.59
N GLN A 568 10.62 -4.56 10.67
CA GLN A 568 9.37 -3.79 10.64
C GLN A 568 9.38 -2.75 9.51
N GLN A 569 8.28 -2.69 8.74
CA GLN A 569 8.09 -1.72 7.66
C GLN A 569 9.16 -1.73 6.55
N ALA A 570 10.02 -2.76 6.43
CA ALA A 570 11.14 -2.80 5.47
C ALA A 570 10.77 -2.42 4.02
N PHE A 571 9.59 -2.81 3.54
CA PHE A 571 9.03 -2.49 2.21
C PHE A 571 7.72 -1.70 2.30
N ASP A 572 7.50 -0.98 3.40
CA ASP A 572 6.27 -0.21 3.63
C ASP A 572 6.00 0.84 2.54
N ASN A 573 4.74 0.96 2.12
CA ASN A 573 4.31 1.85 1.04
C ASN A 573 5.05 1.66 -0.29
N CYS A 574 5.60 0.47 -0.57
CA CYS A 574 6.10 0.09 -1.90
C CYS A 574 4.93 -0.19 -2.86
N GLN A 575 4.14 0.84 -3.18
CA GLN A 575 2.87 0.71 -3.91
C GLN A 575 2.96 0.03 -5.28
N LYS A 576 4.17 -0.03 -5.86
CA LYS A 576 4.45 -0.65 -7.18
C LYS A 576 4.97 -2.09 -7.08
N LEU A 577 5.29 -2.58 -5.88
CA LEU A 577 5.81 -3.93 -5.64
C LEU A 577 4.73 -4.94 -6.02
N LYS A 578 5.03 -5.87 -6.94
CA LYS A 578 4.08 -6.87 -7.42
C LYS A 578 4.30 -8.24 -6.80
N THR A 579 5.57 -8.64 -6.68
CA THR A 579 5.95 -9.89 -6.04
C THR A 579 7.24 -9.73 -5.25
N ILE A 580 7.38 -10.55 -4.22
CA ILE A 580 8.64 -10.78 -3.52
C ILE A 580 8.82 -12.28 -3.27
N ASN A 581 10.06 -12.74 -3.35
CA ASN A 581 10.45 -14.11 -3.03
C ASN A 581 11.23 -14.10 -1.71
N ILE A 582 10.73 -14.83 -0.71
CA ILE A 582 11.35 -15.01 0.60
C ILE A 582 12.29 -16.23 0.53
N PRO A 583 13.62 -16.06 0.64
CA PRO A 583 14.57 -17.16 0.49
C PRO A 583 14.61 -18.08 1.70
N LYS A 584 15.24 -19.26 1.53
CA LYS A 584 15.25 -20.36 2.51
C LYS A 584 15.68 -20.00 3.95
N ASN A 585 16.58 -19.03 4.12
CA ASN A 585 17.14 -18.70 5.44
C ASN A 585 16.37 -17.62 6.21
N VAL A 586 15.34 -16.98 5.62
CA VAL A 586 14.55 -15.96 6.33
C VAL A 586 13.73 -16.62 7.43
N SER A 587 14.15 -16.41 8.67
CA SER A 587 13.52 -17.00 9.86
C SER A 587 12.63 -16.01 10.61
N ASN A 588 12.79 -14.70 10.37
CA ASN A 588 12.01 -13.63 10.98
C ASN A 588 11.60 -12.56 9.95
N ILE A 589 10.29 -12.40 9.76
CA ILE A 589 9.65 -11.29 9.06
C ILE A 589 8.80 -10.56 10.12
N GLU A 590 9.21 -9.34 10.46
CA GLU A 590 8.55 -8.56 11.50
C GLU A 590 7.25 -7.90 11.02
N THR A 591 6.42 -7.54 11.99
CA THR A 591 5.12 -6.90 11.80
C THR A 591 5.15 -5.77 10.78
N GLY A 592 4.30 -5.87 9.76
CA GLY A 592 4.05 -4.80 8.80
C GLY A 592 5.15 -4.57 7.76
N ALA A 593 6.04 -5.53 7.54
CA ALA A 593 7.11 -5.44 6.53
C ALA A 593 6.62 -5.10 5.10
N PHE A 594 5.36 -5.40 4.75
CA PHE A 594 4.76 -5.21 3.42
C PHE A 594 3.48 -4.35 3.45
N ASN A 595 3.32 -3.48 4.45
CA ASN A 595 2.18 -2.57 4.57
C ASN A 595 2.06 -1.64 3.36
N PHE A 596 0.84 -1.23 3.01
CA PHE A 596 0.52 -0.34 1.86
C PHE A 596 1.09 -0.79 0.49
N CYS A 597 1.49 -2.06 0.34
CA CYS A 597 1.96 -2.63 -0.92
C CYS A 597 0.77 -2.99 -1.83
N GLU A 598 -0.01 -1.98 -2.24
CA GLU A 598 -1.28 -2.16 -2.96
C GLU A 598 -1.17 -2.97 -4.27
N SER A 599 -0.02 -3.00 -4.93
CA SER A 599 0.19 -3.81 -6.14
C SER A 599 0.64 -5.25 -5.88
N LEU A 600 0.92 -5.63 -4.63
CA LEU A 600 1.49 -6.93 -4.27
C LEU A 600 0.44 -8.01 -4.49
N THR A 601 0.68 -8.93 -5.42
CA THR A 601 -0.23 -10.05 -5.73
C THR A 601 0.25 -11.37 -5.15
N ALA A 602 1.54 -11.50 -4.81
CA ALA A 602 2.10 -12.69 -4.19
C ALA A 602 3.37 -12.42 -3.35
N ILE A 603 3.44 -13.04 -2.19
CA ILE A 603 4.65 -13.25 -1.39
C ILE A 603 4.98 -14.75 -1.52
N ASN A 604 5.93 -15.07 -2.40
CA ASN A 604 6.39 -16.45 -2.59
C ASN A 604 7.41 -16.80 -1.50
N VAL A 605 7.47 -18.05 -1.09
CA VAL A 605 8.45 -18.53 -0.10
C VAL A 605 9.17 -19.74 -0.67
N ASP A 606 10.49 -19.81 -0.47
CA ASP A 606 11.29 -20.98 -0.80
C ASP A 606 10.74 -22.24 -0.11
N LYS A 607 10.63 -23.35 -0.84
CA LYS A 607 10.15 -24.63 -0.32
C LYS A 607 10.94 -25.11 0.91
N ASP A 608 12.24 -24.80 0.95
CA ASP A 608 13.16 -25.22 2.01
C ASP A 608 13.22 -24.22 3.19
N ASN A 609 12.46 -23.12 3.15
CA ASN A 609 12.33 -22.20 4.28
C ASN A 609 11.73 -22.91 5.50
N SER A 610 12.30 -22.70 6.69
CA SER A 610 11.89 -23.39 7.93
C SER A 610 10.80 -22.67 8.74
N SER A 611 10.61 -21.36 8.55
CA SER A 611 9.69 -20.53 9.35
C SER A 611 8.37 -20.22 8.64
N TYR A 612 8.39 -20.09 7.32
CA TYR A 612 7.27 -19.60 6.52
C TYR A 612 6.93 -20.54 5.36
N SER A 613 5.71 -20.36 4.84
CA SER A 613 5.19 -20.96 3.62
C SER A 613 4.48 -19.88 2.80
N SER A 614 4.27 -20.13 1.51
CA SER A 614 3.28 -19.41 0.70
C SER A 614 2.06 -20.29 0.49
N LEU A 615 0.87 -19.69 0.40
CA LEU A 615 -0.37 -20.40 0.08
C LEU A 615 -1.21 -19.51 -0.82
N ASP A 616 -1.34 -19.87 -2.10
CA ASP A 616 -1.92 -19.02 -3.14
C ASP A 616 -1.30 -17.61 -3.20
N GLY A 617 0.02 -17.51 -2.94
CA GLY A 617 0.75 -16.24 -2.85
C GLY A 617 0.58 -15.48 -1.53
N MET A 618 -0.17 -15.99 -0.56
CA MET A 618 -0.30 -15.39 0.78
C MET A 618 0.81 -15.90 1.70
N LEU A 619 1.43 -15.01 2.48
CA LEU A 619 2.48 -15.40 3.42
C LEU A 619 1.85 -16.03 4.66
N CYS A 620 2.28 -17.24 5.03
CA CYS A 620 1.77 -17.96 6.20
C CYS A 620 2.89 -18.63 7.01
N SER A 621 2.55 -19.08 8.22
CA SER A 621 3.44 -19.92 9.04
C SER A 621 3.83 -21.21 8.31
N LYS A 622 5.00 -21.80 8.62
CA LYS A 622 5.46 -23.04 7.94
C LYS A 622 4.41 -24.16 7.95
N ASP A 623 3.70 -24.31 9.08
CA ASP A 623 2.61 -25.29 9.27
C ASP A 623 1.29 -24.94 8.55
N LYS A 624 1.26 -23.84 7.78
CA LYS A 624 0.13 -23.32 7.00
C LYS A 624 -1.13 -23.01 7.84
N LYS A 625 -1.04 -22.86 9.17
CA LYS A 625 -2.20 -22.56 10.03
C LYS A 625 -2.46 -21.08 10.27
N THR A 626 -1.45 -20.22 10.17
CA THR A 626 -1.57 -18.79 10.44
C THR A 626 -1.29 -17.96 9.20
N LEU A 627 -2.25 -17.14 8.76
CA LEU A 627 -2.03 -16.09 7.76
C LEU A 627 -1.19 -14.98 8.41
N VAL A 628 0.00 -14.72 7.87
CA VAL A 628 0.94 -13.70 8.36
C VAL A 628 0.78 -12.40 7.56
N THR A 629 0.61 -12.48 6.24
CA THR A 629 0.37 -11.30 5.40
C THR A 629 -0.45 -11.65 4.16
N PHE A 630 -1.53 -10.91 3.96
CA PHE A 630 -2.35 -10.92 2.76
C PHE A 630 -1.80 -9.94 1.72
N PRO A 631 -1.49 -10.37 0.49
CA PRO A 631 -1.05 -9.48 -0.58
C PRO A 631 -2.24 -8.66 -1.10
N ALA A 632 -2.31 -7.36 -0.77
CA ALA A 632 -3.46 -6.48 -1.06
C ALA A 632 -3.92 -6.49 -2.55
N GLY A 633 -3.00 -6.61 -3.50
CA GLY A 633 -3.27 -6.71 -4.92
C GLY A 633 -3.98 -8.00 -5.36
N LYS A 634 -4.12 -8.99 -4.47
CA LYS A 634 -4.88 -10.23 -4.67
C LYS A 634 -6.38 -10.09 -4.33
N ALA A 635 -6.81 -8.98 -3.73
CA ALA A 635 -8.21 -8.77 -3.37
C ALA A 635 -9.14 -8.82 -4.61
N ASP A 636 -10.24 -9.58 -4.49
CA ASP A 636 -11.30 -9.70 -5.48
C ASP A 636 -12.61 -9.11 -4.91
N THR A 637 -13.32 -8.32 -5.70
CA THR A 637 -14.53 -7.59 -5.27
C THR A 637 -15.79 -8.46 -5.14
N LYS A 638 -15.74 -9.70 -5.62
CA LYS A 638 -16.82 -10.69 -5.52
C LYS A 638 -16.60 -11.64 -4.35
N TYR A 639 -15.39 -12.14 -4.18
CA TYR A 639 -15.03 -13.13 -3.14
C TYR A 639 -13.52 -13.09 -2.82
N THR A 640 -13.03 -12.14 -2.01
CA THR A 640 -11.66 -12.24 -1.48
C THR A 640 -11.59 -13.40 -0.49
N LEU A 641 -11.32 -14.59 -1.00
CA LEU A 641 -11.38 -15.85 -0.28
C LEU A 641 -9.99 -16.23 0.23
N ILE A 642 -9.87 -16.50 1.53
CA ILE A 642 -8.62 -16.99 2.10
C ILE A 642 -8.60 -18.53 2.22
N PRO A 643 -7.42 -19.16 2.09
CA PRO A 643 -7.19 -20.57 2.41
C PRO A 643 -7.66 -20.99 3.80
N TYR A 644 -7.60 -22.30 4.03
CA TYR A 644 -8.02 -23.05 5.23
C TYR A 644 -7.21 -22.78 6.52
N PHE A 645 -6.72 -21.56 6.71
CA PHE A 645 -6.05 -21.12 7.93
C PHE A 645 -6.93 -21.35 9.18
N THR A 646 -6.28 -21.57 10.32
CA THR A 646 -6.93 -21.59 11.65
C THR A 646 -6.96 -20.20 12.26
N THR A 647 -5.91 -19.41 12.05
CA THR A 647 -5.76 -18.07 12.62
C THR A 647 -5.40 -17.05 11.54
N VAL A 648 -6.04 -15.88 11.59
CA VAL A 648 -5.57 -14.68 10.89
C VAL A 648 -4.69 -13.88 11.86
N GLY A 649 -3.43 -13.71 11.51
CA GLY A 649 -2.42 -13.05 12.34
C GLY A 649 -2.68 -11.56 12.58
N GLN A 650 -1.97 -11.00 13.55
CA GLN A 650 -1.98 -9.56 13.82
C GLN A 650 -1.51 -8.83 12.55
N TYR A 651 -2.21 -7.75 12.17
CA TYR A 651 -1.87 -6.96 10.98
C TYR A 651 -1.89 -7.69 9.62
N ALA A 652 -2.49 -8.89 9.53
CA ALA A 652 -2.45 -9.71 8.31
C ALA A 652 -2.95 -9.02 7.03
N PHE A 653 -4.00 -8.20 7.09
CA PHE A 653 -4.52 -7.42 5.97
C PHE A 653 -4.21 -5.92 6.10
N TYR A 654 -3.32 -5.52 7.01
CA TYR A 654 -3.19 -4.13 7.43
C TYR A 654 -2.96 -3.18 6.25
N SER A 655 -3.79 -2.14 6.18
CA SER A 655 -3.71 -1.12 5.12
C SER A 655 -3.81 -1.70 3.70
N SER A 656 -4.73 -2.64 3.48
CA SER A 656 -5.07 -3.19 2.17
C SER A 656 -6.33 -2.54 1.61
N ASP A 657 -6.22 -1.35 1.02
CA ASP A 657 -7.35 -0.56 0.56
C ASP A 657 -8.09 -1.16 -0.64
N LYS A 658 -7.49 -2.11 -1.37
CA LYS A 658 -8.21 -2.94 -2.35
C LYS A 658 -9.20 -3.94 -1.75
N VAL A 659 -9.09 -4.28 -0.47
CA VAL A 659 -9.94 -5.28 0.19
C VAL A 659 -11.31 -4.68 0.49
N THR A 660 -12.32 -5.09 -0.30
CA THR A 660 -13.71 -4.63 -0.17
C THR A 660 -14.64 -5.63 0.51
N ASN A 661 -14.21 -6.88 0.63
CA ASN A 661 -14.90 -7.99 1.27
C ASN A 661 -13.85 -9.01 1.69
N ILE A 662 -14.14 -9.90 2.65
CA ILE A 662 -13.29 -11.06 2.95
C ILE A 662 -14.20 -12.26 3.24
N THR A 663 -13.93 -13.39 2.62
CA THR A 663 -14.62 -14.67 2.88
C THR A 663 -13.68 -15.62 3.64
N PHE A 664 -14.11 -16.01 4.84
CA PHE A 664 -13.38 -16.88 5.75
C PHE A 664 -13.95 -18.31 5.73
N PRO A 665 -13.12 -19.35 5.50
CA PRO A 665 -13.56 -20.74 5.58
C PRO A 665 -13.80 -21.19 7.03
N LYS A 666 -14.54 -22.30 7.19
CA LYS A 666 -14.92 -22.89 8.49
C LYS A 666 -13.73 -23.26 9.40
N SER A 667 -12.51 -23.31 8.86
CA SER A 667 -11.29 -23.58 9.63
C SER A 667 -10.85 -22.39 10.48
N VAL A 668 -11.19 -21.16 10.07
CA VAL A 668 -10.78 -19.93 10.76
C VAL A 668 -11.58 -19.82 12.04
N THR A 669 -10.90 -19.93 13.18
CA THR A 669 -11.51 -19.83 14.52
C THR A 669 -10.98 -18.64 15.32
N GLY A 670 -9.85 -18.05 14.92
CA GLY A 670 -9.29 -16.86 15.54
C GLY A 670 -8.89 -15.80 14.52
N ILE A 671 -9.28 -14.55 14.77
CA ILE A 671 -8.73 -13.38 14.08
C ILE A 671 -8.10 -12.50 15.16
N LYS A 672 -6.82 -12.15 15.00
CA LYS A 672 -6.11 -11.34 15.99
C LYS A 672 -6.47 -9.86 15.87
N THR A 673 -6.29 -9.15 16.98
CA THR A 673 -6.42 -7.68 17.08
C THR A 673 -5.69 -6.99 15.93
N ARG A 674 -6.29 -5.92 15.37
CA ARG A 674 -5.78 -5.16 14.19
C ARG A 674 -5.48 -5.98 12.92
N ALA A 675 -5.93 -7.23 12.81
CA ALA A 675 -5.74 -8.02 11.58
C ALA A 675 -6.31 -7.35 10.32
N LEU A 676 -7.34 -6.50 10.48
CA LEU A 676 -8.06 -5.83 9.40
C LEU A 676 -7.98 -4.30 9.51
N ALA A 677 -7.02 -3.76 10.27
CA ALA A 677 -6.88 -2.33 10.54
C ALA A 677 -6.40 -1.55 9.30
N LEU A 678 -6.79 -0.28 9.20
CA LEU A 678 -6.59 0.62 8.05
C LEU A 678 -7.13 0.10 6.69
N CYS A 679 -8.04 -0.88 6.66
CA CYS A 679 -8.71 -1.29 5.41
C CYS A 679 -9.89 -0.35 5.10
N LYS A 680 -9.68 0.73 4.34
CA LYS A 680 -10.66 1.84 4.23
C LYS A 680 -11.87 1.56 3.34
N ASN A 681 -11.82 0.54 2.48
CA ASN A 681 -12.89 0.21 1.54
C ASN A 681 -13.66 -1.08 1.86
N LEU A 682 -13.46 -1.67 3.04
CA LEU A 682 -14.08 -2.91 3.47
C LEU A 682 -15.60 -2.75 3.68
N LYS A 683 -16.41 -3.56 3.01
CA LYS A 683 -17.89 -3.52 3.08
C LYS A 683 -18.52 -4.75 3.73
N SER A 684 -17.79 -5.87 3.77
CA SER A 684 -18.34 -7.11 4.35
C SER A 684 -17.29 -8.11 4.82
N LEU A 685 -17.65 -8.89 5.84
CA LEU A 685 -16.88 -10.04 6.33
C LEU A 685 -17.80 -11.26 6.36
N SER A 686 -17.41 -12.33 5.68
CA SER A 686 -18.28 -13.46 5.35
C SER A 686 -17.73 -14.75 5.95
N PHE A 687 -18.39 -15.30 6.98
CA PHE A 687 -17.95 -16.49 7.71
C PHE A 687 -18.73 -17.75 7.30
N MET A 688 -18.05 -18.72 6.67
CA MET A 688 -18.70 -19.90 6.09
C MET A 688 -19.03 -21.04 7.08
N GLY A 689 -18.62 -20.91 8.35
CA GLY A 689 -18.83 -21.91 9.40
C GLY A 689 -20.31 -22.04 9.82
N THR A 690 -20.78 -23.28 9.97
CA THR A 690 -22.15 -23.60 10.43
C THR A 690 -22.29 -23.62 11.95
N ASP A 691 -21.18 -23.84 12.65
CA ASP A 691 -21.14 -24.11 14.09
C ASP A 691 -20.06 -23.26 14.78
N ASN A 692 -19.28 -22.50 14.02
CA ASN A 692 -18.20 -21.64 14.47
C ASN A 692 -18.09 -20.35 13.64
N VAL A 693 -18.14 -19.20 14.32
CA VAL A 693 -17.78 -17.88 13.78
C VAL A 693 -16.80 -17.27 14.79
N PRO A 694 -15.59 -16.81 14.36
CA PRO A 694 -14.61 -16.21 15.27
C PRO A 694 -15.19 -15.00 16.01
N THR A 695 -14.89 -14.87 17.30
CA THR A 695 -15.16 -13.65 18.07
C THR A 695 -14.32 -12.49 17.53
N LEU A 696 -14.95 -11.35 17.27
CA LEU A 696 -14.28 -10.12 16.83
C LEU A 696 -14.19 -9.13 18.00
N ASP A 697 -13.04 -8.49 18.19
CA ASP A 697 -12.88 -7.36 19.12
C ASP A 697 -13.14 -6.01 18.42
N ALA A 698 -13.12 -4.89 19.16
CA ALA A 698 -13.36 -3.57 18.58
C ALA A 698 -12.16 -2.97 17.82
N ASP A 699 -10.95 -3.48 18.04
CA ASP A 699 -9.69 -2.94 17.50
C ASP A 699 -9.22 -3.71 16.24
N ILE A 700 -9.91 -4.80 15.86
CA ILE A 700 -9.74 -5.51 14.58
C ILE A 700 -9.84 -4.59 13.36
N LEU A 701 -10.76 -3.62 13.38
CA LEU A 701 -10.99 -2.60 12.36
C LEU A 701 -10.45 -1.22 12.76
N TYR A 702 -9.37 -1.17 13.54
CA TYR A 702 -8.74 0.08 13.95
C TYR A 702 -8.51 1.01 12.74
N GLN A 703 -9.28 2.09 12.69
CA GLN A 703 -9.27 3.13 11.64
C GLN A 703 -9.50 2.62 10.20
N SER A 704 -10.13 1.46 10.05
CA SER A 704 -10.61 0.96 8.77
C SER A 704 -11.88 1.71 8.33
N THR A 705 -12.64 1.14 7.40
CA THR A 705 -14.05 1.50 7.26
C THR A 705 -14.75 1.47 8.63
N ASN A 706 -15.60 2.47 8.88
CA ASN A 706 -16.47 2.51 10.05
C ASN A 706 -17.22 1.16 10.17
N PRO A 707 -17.13 0.44 11.31
CA PRO A 707 -17.80 -0.85 11.48
C PRO A 707 -19.31 -0.81 11.15
N LYS A 708 -19.97 0.34 11.35
CA LYS A 708 -21.39 0.55 11.00
C LYS A 708 -21.72 0.62 9.51
N ASP A 709 -20.72 0.60 8.64
CA ASP A 709 -20.88 0.44 7.19
C ASP A 709 -20.57 -1.00 6.71
N VAL A 710 -20.06 -1.87 7.59
CA VAL A 710 -19.65 -3.25 7.27
C VAL A 710 -20.77 -4.25 7.62
N THR A 711 -21.22 -5.04 6.65
CA THR A 711 -22.16 -6.16 6.88
C THR A 711 -21.40 -7.46 7.21
N ILE A 712 -21.81 -8.16 8.27
CA ILE A 712 -21.29 -9.49 8.61
C ILE A 712 -22.20 -10.56 7.99
N PHE A 713 -21.68 -11.38 7.08
CA PHE A 713 -22.41 -12.50 6.50
C PHE A 713 -22.07 -13.81 7.22
N VAL A 714 -23.09 -14.60 7.56
CA VAL A 714 -22.96 -15.87 8.31
C VAL A 714 -23.89 -16.94 7.75
N ARG A 715 -23.64 -18.21 8.06
CA ARG A 715 -24.55 -19.30 7.69
C ARG A 715 -25.90 -19.18 8.42
N LYS A 716 -27.00 -19.43 7.72
CA LYS A 716 -28.37 -19.42 8.26
C LYS A 716 -28.51 -20.27 9.52
N LYS A 717 -28.06 -21.54 9.47
CA LYS A 717 -28.06 -22.46 10.62
C LYS A 717 -27.33 -21.88 11.84
N TRP A 718 -26.18 -21.22 11.62
CA TRP A 718 -25.42 -20.56 12.68
C TRP A 718 -26.20 -19.36 13.24
N TYR A 719 -26.67 -18.48 12.35
CA TYR A 719 -27.44 -17.28 12.71
C TYR A 719 -28.61 -17.62 13.62
N GLU A 720 -29.45 -18.58 13.21
CA GLU A 720 -30.66 -18.99 13.94
C GLU A 720 -30.36 -19.50 15.36
N SER A 721 -29.16 -20.02 15.59
CA SER A 721 -28.75 -20.66 16.85
C SER A 721 -27.95 -19.74 17.79
N ASN A 722 -27.53 -18.55 17.37
CA ASN A 722 -26.50 -17.75 18.06
C ASN A 722 -26.92 -16.31 18.41
N ARG A 723 -28.18 -16.11 18.85
CA ARG A 723 -28.77 -14.78 19.09
C ARG A 723 -27.88 -13.81 19.87
N SER A 724 -27.28 -14.23 20.98
CA SER A 724 -26.43 -13.34 21.81
C SER A 724 -25.18 -12.84 21.08
N VAL A 725 -24.58 -13.67 20.22
CA VAL A 725 -23.43 -13.26 19.38
C VAL A 725 -23.90 -12.37 18.23
N VAL A 726 -25.05 -12.67 17.64
CA VAL A 726 -25.69 -11.83 16.61
C VAL A 726 -26.01 -10.43 17.16
N ASP A 727 -26.58 -10.33 18.36
CA ASP A 727 -26.89 -9.05 19.02
C ASP A 727 -25.60 -8.26 19.32
N ASN A 728 -24.53 -8.91 19.80
CA ASN A 728 -23.22 -8.29 19.97
C ASN A 728 -22.64 -7.74 18.66
N TYR A 729 -22.77 -8.47 17.55
CA TYR A 729 -22.29 -8.01 16.24
C TYR A 729 -23.18 -6.93 15.63
N ASN A 730 -24.50 -6.94 15.85
CA ASN A 730 -25.37 -5.83 15.48
C ASN A 730 -25.03 -4.55 16.28
N ASN A 731 -24.55 -4.69 17.53
CA ASN A 731 -24.05 -3.55 18.31
C ASN A 731 -22.75 -2.97 17.75
N MET A 732 -21.83 -3.80 17.23
CA MET A 732 -20.55 -3.35 16.65
C MET A 732 -20.66 -2.91 15.18
N PHE A 733 -21.20 -3.78 14.33
CA PHE A 733 -21.23 -3.67 12.88
C PHE A 733 -22.55 -3.08 12.35
N LYS A 734 -22.68 -2.92 11.03
CA LYS A 734 -23.92 -2.49 10.39
C LYS A 734 -25.07 -3.44 10.71
N GLU A 735 -24.84 -4.73 10.45
CA GLU A 735 -25.79 -5.82 10.66
C GLU A 735 -25.10 -7.18 10.48
N VAL A 736 -25.62 -8.20 11.14
CA VAL A 736 -25.41 -9.60 10.77
C VAL A 736 -26.54 -10.05 9.85
N HIS A 737 -26.17 -10.60 8.70
CA HIS A 737 -27.07 -11.06 7.65
C HIS A 737 -26.83 -12.55 7.38
N PRO A 738 -27.83 -13.42 7.54
CA PRO A 738 -27.69 -14.85 7.26
C PRO A 738 -27.59 -15.12 5.75
N SER A 739 -27.09 -16.30 5.38
CA SER A 739 -27.37 -16.88 4.05
C SER A 739 -28.87 -17.14 3.88
N PHE A 740 -29.33 -17.18 2.62
CA PHE A 740 -30.73 -17.43 2.29
C PHE A 740 -30.89 -18.71 1.47
N VAL A 741 -32.10 -19.25 1.52
CA VAL A 741 -32.48 -20.43 0.73
C VAL A 741 -33.51 -20.00 -0.30
N SER A 742 -33.28 -20.28 -1.58
CA SER A 742 -34.26 -19.95 -2.62
C SER A 742 -35.58 -20.69 -2.39
N ALA A 743 -36.69 -19.94 -2.36
CA ALA A 743 -38.02 -20.48 -2.09
C ALA A 743 -38.75 -20.97 -3.35
N ALA A 744 -38.33 -20.55 -4.54
CA ALA A 744 -39.05 -20.76 -5.81
C ALA A 744 -38.09 -21.01 -6.98
N GLY A 745 -38.59 -21.05 -8.22
CA GLY A 745 -37.75 -21.19 -9.42
C GLY A 745 -37.05 -22.55 -9.57
N TYR A 746 -35.97 -22.56 -10.36
CA TYR A 746 -35.17 -23.77 -10.63
C TYR A 746 -34.17 -24.07 -9.50
N ASP A 747 -33.68 -23.03 -8.82
CA ASP A 747 -32.75 -23.11 -7.69
C ASP A 747 -33.44 -23.35 -6.34
N ARG A 748 -34.79 -23.46 -6.28
CA ARG A 748 -35.54 -23.73 -5.03
C ARG A 748 -34.86 -24.82 -4.18
N GLY A 749 -34.65 -24.50 -2.91
CA GLY A 749 -33.98 -25.37 -1.93
C GLY A 749 -32.48 -25.20 -1.83
N THR A 750 -31.86 -24.41 -2.71
CA THR A 750 -30.43 -24.06 -2.68
C THR A 750 -30.17 -22.95 -1.67
N GLU A 751 -29.15 -23.14 -0.83
CA GLU A 751 -28.58 -22.12 0.04
C GLU A 751 -27.50 -21.33 -0.72
N PHE A 752 -27.72 -20.02 -0.81
CA PHE A 752 -26.76 -19.06 -1.33
C PHE A 752 -26.14 -18.29 -0.17
N PHE A 753 -24.80 -18.28 -0.13
CA PHE A 753 -24.03 -17.58 0.89
C PHE A 753 -23.41 -16.31 0.30
N PRO A 754 -23.75 -15.11 0.80
CA PRO A 754 -23.13 -13.87 0.32
C PRO A 754 -21.62 -13.86 0.60
N THR A 755 -20.84 -13.67 -0.46
CA THR A 755 -19.38 -13.53 -0.41
C THR A 755 -18.97 -12.05 -0.40
N SER A 756 -19.74 -11.19 -1.05
CA SER A 756 -19.69 -9.73 -0.92
C SER A 756 -21.09 -9.10 -0.98
N THR A 757 -21.20 -7.77 -0.94
CA THR A 757 -22.49 -7.05 -0.90
C THR A 757 -23.46 -7.41 -2.03
N ASP A 758 -22.93 -7.79 -3.20
CA ASP A 758 -23.66 -7.97 -4.46
C ASP A 758 -23.43 -9.36 -5.10
N ASN A 759 -22.69 -10.23 -4.40
CA ASN A 759 -22.27 -11.54 -4.91
C ASN A 759 -22.52 -12.65 -3.88
N VAL A 760 -22.94 -13.80 -4.37
CA VAL A 760 -23.09 -15.03 -3.59
C VAL A 760 -22.24 -16.16 -4.19
N GLY A 761 -21.90 -17.11 -3.33
CA GLY A 761 -21.48 -18.44 -3.73
C GLY A 761 -22.51 -19.49 -3.31
N VAL A 762 -22.56 -20.61 -4.02
CA VAL A 762 -23.44 -21.73 -3.64
C VAL A 762 -22.75 -22.60 -2.59
N ILE A 763 -23.48 -23.05 -1.56
CA ILE A 763 -22.87 -23.76 -0.41
C ILE A 763 -23.59 -25.03 0.07
N SER A 764 -24.92 -25.14 -0.04
CA SER A 764 -25.63 -26.39 0.32
C SER A 764 -27.08 -26.42 -0.16
N PHE A 765 -27.78 -27.53 0.09
CA PHE A 765 -29.21 -27.68 -0.15
C PHE A 765 -29.96 -27.97 1.15
N TYR A 766 -31.05 -27.24 1.38
CA TYR A 766 -32.01 -27.51 2.48
C TYR A 766 -33.12 -28.47 2.02
N THR A 767 -33.54 -28.35 0.76
CA THR A 767 -34.55 -29.24 0.14
C THR A 767 -34.05 -29.77 -1.22
N PRO A 768 -32.99 -30.61 -1.22
CA PRO A 768 -32.35 -31.06 -2.45
C PRO A 768 -33.27 -31.87 -3.36
N ARG A 769 -33.16 -31.58 -4.67
CA ARG A 769 -33.85 -32.30 -5.75
C ARG A 769 -32.93 -33.34 -6.38
N THR A 770 -33.46 -34.11 -7.33
CA THR A 770 -32.62 -35.01 -8.13
C THR A 770 -31.64 -34.26 -9.03
N SER A 771 -31.99 -33.04 -9.46
CA SER A 771 -31.10 -32.16 -10.21
C SER A 771 -31.39 -30.69 -9.93
N VAL A 772 -30.40 -29.80 -10.07
CA VAL A 772 -30.53 -28.37 -9.77
C VAL A 772 -29.94 -27.51 -10.89
N ILE A 773 -30.60 -26.40 -11.24
CA ILE A 773 -30.04 -25.35 -12.08
C ILE A 773 -29.72 -24.16 -11.17
N ILE A 774 -28.48 -23.71 -11.22
CA ILE A 774 -27.98 -22.50 -10.59
C ILE A 774 -27.94 -21.40 -11.66
N ASP A 775 -28.79 -20.39 -11.49
CA ASP A 775 -28.89 -19.27 -12.42
C ASP A 775 -27.72 -18.27 -12.22
N LYS A 776 -27.54 -17.35 -13.17
CA LYS A 776 -26.59 -16.22 -13.11
C LYS A 776 -26.88 -15.27 -11.95
N LYS A 777 -28.13 -15.25 -11.47
CA LYS A 777 -28.63 -14.40 -10.39
C LYS A 777 -29.37 -15.24 -9.36
N ALA A 778 -29.08 -15.01 -8.08
CA ALA A 778 -29.82 -15.61 -6.97
C ALA A 778 -30.74 -14.55 -6.37
N LYS A 779 -32.02 -14.90 -6.19
CA LYS A 779 -33.03 -13.99 -5.63
C LYS A 779 -33.34 -14.34 -4.18
N GLU A 780 -33.01 -13.41 -3.29
CA GLU A 780 -33.46 -13.42 -1.91
C GLU A 780 -34.83 -12.75 -1.83
N SER A 781 -35.87 -13.53 -1.56
CA SER A 781 -37.22 -13.00 -1.36
C SER A 781 -37.31 -12.24 -0.03
N ALA A 782 -38.07 -11.14 -0.02
CA ALA A 782 -38.37 -10.40 1.20
C ALA A 782 -38.96 -11.33 2.27
N ASN A 783 -38.45 -11.24 3.50
CA ASN A 783 -38.84 -12.11 4.61
C ASN A 783 -38.70 -11.39 5.96
N THR A 784 -39.21 -12.03 7.02
CA THR A 784 -38.89 -11.66 8.40
C THR A 784 -38.18 -12.84 9.03
N ASP A 785 -37.03 -12.60 9.68
CA ASP A 785 -36.22 -13.65 10.29
C ASP A 785 -36.72 -14.10 11.67
N VAL A 786 -36.01 -15.10 12.23
CA VAL A 786 -36.30 -15.69 13.55
C VAL A 786 -36.15 -14.71 14.73
N TYR A 787 -35.56 -13.53 14.51
CA TYR A 787 -35.40 -12.49 15.53
C TYR A 787 -36.33 -11.28 15.29
N GLY A 788 -37.20 -11.35 14.28
CA GLY A 788 -38.20 -10.34 13.95
C GLY A 788 -37.69 -9.22 13.05
N LYS A 789 -36.48 -9.33 12.50
CA LYS A 789 -35.96 -8.33 11.55
C LYS A 789 -36.50 -8.61 10.15
N ALA A 790 -37.04 -7.57 9.52
CA ALA A 790 -37.49 -7.63 8.13
C ALA A 790 -36.31 -7.41 7.17
N TRP A 791 -36.16 -8.33 6.22
CA TRP A 791 -35.17 -8.28 5.15
C TRP A 791 -35.86 -7.94 3.82
N PRO A 792 -35.41 -6.91 3.09
CA PRO A 792 -35.99 -6.55 1.79
C PRO A 792 -35.62 -7.59 0.72
N GLU A 793 -36.41 -7.64 -0.35
CA GLU A 793 -36.07 -8.44 -1.53
C GLU A 793 -34.76 -7.93 -2.15
N LYS A 794 -33.85 -8.86 -2.48
CA LYS A 794 -32.54 -8.54 -3.06
C LYS A 794 -32.11 -9.59 -4.08
N THR A 795 -31.35 -9.15 -5.09
CA THR A 795 -30.82 -10.03 -6.14
C THR A 795 -29.30 -9.94 -6.18
N TYR A 796 -28.64 -11.09 -6.10
CA TYR A 796 -27.18 -11.22 -6.08
C TYR A 796 -26.66 -11.83 -7.37
N THR A 797 -25.40 -11.60 -7.69
CA THR A 797 -24.70 -12.35 -8.76
C THR A 797 -24.17 -13.66 -8.19
N VAL A 798 -24.47 -14.80 -8.83
CA VAL A 798 -23.80 -16.05 -8.48
C VAL A 798 -22.41 -16.02 -9.09
N SER A 799 -21.38 -16.16 -8.25
CA SER A 799 -19.99 -15.88 -8.61
C SER A 799 -19.01 -17.03 -8.29
N SER A 800 -19.38 -17.93 -7.39
CA SER A 800 -18.51 -18.99 -6.88
C SER A 800 -19.31 -20.23 -6.47
N VAL A 801 -18.62 -21.35 -6.36
CA VAL A 801 -19.10 -22.55 -5.65
C VAL A 801 -18.15 -22.75 -4.48
N LEU A 802 -18.65 -22.70 -3.26
CA LEU A 802 -17.81 -22.52 -2.06
C LEU A 802 -17.26 -23.84 -1.53
N ASP A 803 -16.29 -23.75 -0.60
CA ASP A 803 -15.72 -24.92 0.04
C ASP A 803 -16.82 -25.75 0.73
N PHE A 804 -16.72 -27.08 0.62
CA PHE A 804 -17.71 -28.03 1.14
C PHE A 804 -19.11 -27.93 0.51
N ALA A 805 -19.26 -27.21 -0.61
CA ALA A 805 -20.52 -27.22 -1.35
C ALA A 805 -20.96 -28.65 -1.65
N TYR A 806 -22.23 -28.93 -1.37
CA TYR A 806 -22.90 -30.21 -1.63
C TYR A 806 -22.32 -31.47 -0.95
N GLN A 807 -21.21 -31.39 -0.21
CA GLN A 807 -20.41 -32.54 0.27
C GLN A 807 -21.23 -33.68 0.92
N ASN A 808 -22.30 -33.35 1.65
CA ASN A 808 -23.14 -34.30 2.38
C ASN A 808 -24.49 -34.59 1.68
N ASP A 809 -24.69 -34.14 0.44
CA ASP A 809 -25.92 -34.38 -0.31
C ASP A 809 -25.96 -35.83 -0.83
N THR A 810 -27.16 -36.44 -0.77
CA THR A 810 -27.41 -37.82 -1.19
C THR A 810 -28.49 -37.94 -2.29
N LYS A 811 -29.08 -36.82 -2.72
CA LYS A 811 -30.20 -36.80 -3.68
C LYS A 811 -29.82 -36.20 -5.04
N VAL A 812 -28.94 -35.20 -5.06
CA VAL A 812 -28.56 -34.46 -6.26
C VAL A 812 -27.63 -35.30 -7.13
N LYS A 813 -28.09 -35.59 -8.34
CA LYS A 813 -27.40 -36.37 -9.37
C LYS A 813 -26.79 -35.50 -10.47
N ALA A 814 -27.32 -34.29 -10.68
CA ALA A 814 -26.81 -33.36 -11.68
C ALA A 814 -26.99 -31.88 -11.29
N ILE A 815 -26.03 -31.03 -11.67
CA ILE A 815 -26.04 -29.58 -11.38
C ILE A 815 -25.63 -28.79 -12.62
N VAL A 816 -26.37 -27.72 -12.96
CA VAL A 816 -25.99 -26.73 -13.98
C VAL A 816 -25.57 -25.43 -13.34
N MET A 817 -24.46 -24.87 -13.82
CA MET A 817 -24.08 -23.49 -13.61
C MET A 817 -24.38 -22.70 -14.89
N LEU A 818 -25.45 -21.91 -14.89
CA LEU A 818 -25.69 -20.88 -15.91
C LEU A 818 -24.79 -19.65 -15.70
N ALA A 819 -24.30 -19.48 -14.47
CA ALA A 819 -23.33 -18.47 -14.06
C ALA A 819 -21.92 -18.77 -14.60
N ASP A 820 -21.19 -17.70 -14.97
CA ASP A 820 -19.73 -17.74 -15.09
C ASP A 820 -19.12 -17.81 -13.68
N ILE A 821 -18.88 -19.02 -13.20
CA ILE A 821 -18.25 -19.30 -11.90
C ILE A 821 -16.77 -18.89 -11.97
N GLY A 822 -16.34 -18.03 -11.05
CA GLY A 822 -14.95 -17.57 -10.96
C GLY A 822 -14.07 -18.42 -10.05
N SER A 823 -14.62 -19.04 -9.00
CA SER A 823 -13.91 -19.95 -8.10
C SER A 823 -14.73 -21.19 -7.72
N ILE A 824 -14.04 -22.30 -7.55
CA ILE A 824 -14.60 -23.58 -7.06
C ILE A 824 -13.79 -24.02 -5.83
N GLY A 825 -14.50 -24.20 -4.73
CA GLY A 825 -13.98 -24.61 -3.43
C GLY A 825 -13.52 -26.06 -3.36
N LEU A 826 -12.68 -26.35 -2.37
CA LEU A 826 -11.91 -27.59 -2.22
C LEU A 826 -12.75 -28.87 -2.39
N ASP A 827 -13.87 -28.95 -1.67
CA ASP A 827 -14.74 -30.14 -1.59
C ASP A 827 -16.05 -30.01 -2.41
N ALA A 828 -16.13 -29.01 -3.30
CA ALA A 828 -17.38 -28.47 -3.83
C ALA A 828 -18.28 -29.43 -4.65
N PHE A 829 -17.79 -30.58 -5.12
CA PHE A 829 -18.63 -31.58 -5.79
C PHE A 829 -18.37 -33.02 -5.30
N ARG A 830 -17.78 -33.20 -4.10
CA ARG A 830 -17.50 -34.54 -3.52
C ARG A 830 -18.74 -35.24 -2.93
N ALA A 831 -19.94 -34.79 -3.31
CA ALA A 831 -21.25 -35.24 -2.86
C ALA A 831 -21.57 -36.71 -3.22
N GLY A 832 -21.05 -37.65 -2.44
CA GLY A 832 -21.29 -39.09 -2.58
C GLY A 832 -20.94 -39.64 -3.98
N THR A 833 -21.49 -40.82 -4.30
CA THR A 833 -21.28 -41.45 -5.61
C THR A 833 -22.38 -41.12 -6.62
N GLN A 834 -23.46 -40.45 -6.20
CA GLN A 834 -24.66 -40.22 -7.02
C GLN A 834 -24.61 -38.96 -7.89
N LEU A 835 -23.80 -37.95 -7.53
CA LEU A 835 -23.57 -36.79 -8.39
C LEU A 835 -22.74 -37.23 -9.60
N LYS A 836 -23.37 -37.28 -10.79
CA LYS A 836 -22.78 -37.79 -12.05
C LYS A 836 -22.58 -36.74 -13.13
N GLY A 837 -23.38 -35.66 -13.15
CA GLY A 837 -23.34 -34.67 -14.22
C GLY A 837 -23.16 -33.24 -13.72
N LEU A 838 -22.08 -32.58 -14.13
CA LEU A 838 -21.82 -31.17 -13.85
C LEU A 838 -21.79 -30.42 -15.17
N TYR A 839 -22.59 -29.36 -15.32
CA TYR A 839 -22.74 -28.64 -16.58
C TYR A 839 -22.36 -27.17 -16.38
N PHE A 840 -21.30 -26.70 -17.04
CA PHE A 840 -20.84 -25.31 -16.93
C PHE A 840 -21.08 -24.59 -18.26
N VAL A 841 -22.06 -23.69 -18.27
CA VAL A 841 -22.43 -22.89 -19.46
C VAL A 841 -21.48 -21.70 -19.69
N GLY A 842 -20.67 -21.38 -18.69
CA GLY A 842 -19.69 -20.29 -18.74
C GLY A 842 -18.62 -20.44 -19.83
N ASN A 843 -17.97 -19.33 -20.14
CA ASN A 843 -16.95 -19.25 -21.20
C ASN A 843 -15.50 -19.45 -20.71
N THR A 844 -15.30 -19.47 -19.39
CA THR A 844 -13.98 -19.51 -18.76
C THR A 844 -14.00 -20.52 -17.61
N PRO A 845 -13.03 -21.43 -17.50
CA PRO A 845 -12.91 -22.31 -16.35
C PRO A 845 -12.66 -21.48 -15.07
N ALA A 846 -13.39 -21.82 -14.01
CA ALA A 846 -13.17 -21.27 -12.68
C ALA A 846 -11.75 -21.62 -12.17
N THR A 847 -11.18 -20.76 -11.34
CA THR A 847 -10.00 -21.10 -10.54
C THR A 847 -10.38 -22.19 -9.53
N LEU A 848 -9.56 -23.24 -9.43
CA LEU A 848 -9.75 -24.31 -8.44
C LEU A 848 -8.92 -24.01 -7.20
N ASN A 849 -9.59 -23.93 -6.05
CA ASN A 849 -8.93 -23.66 -4.78
C ASN A 849 -7.91 -24.75 -4.39
N SER A 850 -8.17 -26.02 -4.74
CA SER A 850 -7.26 -27.15 -4.52
C SER A 850 -5.87 -26.94 -5.13
N ILE A 851 -5.80 -26.36 -6.33
CA ILE A 851 -4.55 -26.06 -7.03
C ILE A 851 -3.84 -24.88 -6.35
N GLY A 852 -4.56 -23.77 -6.10
CA GLY A 852 -3.98 -22.57 -5.48
C GLY A 852 -3.51 -22.81 -4.04
N TYR A 853 -4.22 -23.67 -3.29
CA TYR A 853 -3.91 -23.99 -1.89
C TYR A 853 -2.99 -25.22 -1.75
N GLU A 854 -2.37 -25.70 -2.83
CA GLU A 854 -1.42 -26.82 -2.80
C GLU A 854 -1.98 -28.10 -2.13
N MET A 855 -3.25 -28.40 -2.37
CA MET A 855 -3.98 -29.58 -1.87
C MET A 855 -4.45 -30.45 -3.05
N PRO A 856 -3.55 -31.20 -3.71
CA PRO A 856 -3.92 -32.04 -4.85
C PRO A 856 -4.81 -33.23 -4.46
N ASP A 857 -4.69 -33.74 -3.22
CA ASP A 857 -5.47 -34.88 -2.75
C ASP A 857 -6.93 -34.51 -2.42
N ASP A 858 -7.19 -33.25 -2.06
CA ASP A 858 -8.53 -32.71 -1.81
C ASP A 858 -9.02 -31.94 -3.04
N TYR A 859 -9.32 -32.71 -4.08
CA TYR A 859 -9.76 -32.20 -5.37
C TYR A 859 -11.30 -32.11 -5.47
N PRO A 860 -11.88 -31.05 -6.06
CA PRO A 860 -13.34 -30.82 -6.00
C PRO A 860 -14.20 -31.81 -6.80
N PHE A 861 -13.61 -32.60 -7.70
CA PHE A 861 -14.33 -33.49 -8.62
C PHE A 861 -14.02 -34.97 -8.33
N ASN A 862 -15.01 -35.83 -8.47
CA ASN A 862 -14.88 -37.29 -8.33
C ASN A 862 -14.71 -37.97 -9.70
N ASP A 863 -13.89 -39.02 -9.81
CA ASP A 863 -13.58 -39.74 -11.07
C ASP A 863 -14.81 -40.20 -11.88
N ASN A 864 -15.91 -40.51 -11.19
CA ASN A 864 -17.15 -40.99 -11.80
C ASN A 864 -18.09 -39.86 -12.28
N GLN A 865 -17.62 -38.61 -12.34
CA GLN A 865 -18.38 -37.45 -12.81
C GLN A 865 -18.08 -37.14 -14.27
N SER A 866 -19.11 -36.75 -15.01
CA SER A 866 -19.01 -36.18 -16.36
C SER A 866 -19.18 -34.67 -16.27
N ILE A 867 -18.19 -33.94 -16.76
CA ILE A 867 -18.15 -32.48 -16.76
C ILE A 867 -18.46 -32.01 -18.17
N TYR A 868 -19.64 -31.41 -18.34
CA TYR A 868 -20.14 -30.91 -19.60
C TYR A 868 -19.84 -29.42 -19.73
N VAL A 869 -19.12 -29.05 -20.79
CA VAL A 869 -18.73 -27.66 -21.09
C VAL A 869 -18.93 -27.37 -22.57
N LYS A 870 -18.92 -26.09 -22.94
CA LYS A 870 -18.97 -25.67 -24.34
C LYS A 870 -17.86 -26.32 -25.19
N LYS A 871 -18.19 -26.77 -26.39
CA LYS A 871 -17.27 -27.43 -27.34
C LYS A 871 -15.98 -26.65 -27.59
N SER A 872 -16.12 -25.33 -27.76
CA SER A 872 -15.04 -24.35 -27.89
C SER A 872 -14.10 -24.25 -26.66
N LYS A 873 -14.53 -24.78 -25.51
CA LYS A 873 -13.93 -24.63 -24.19
C LYS A 873 -13.46 -25.92 -23.54
N VAL A 874 -13.67 -27.08 -24.17
CA VAL A 874 -13.21 -28.36 -23.63
C VAL A 874 -11.71 -28.36 -23.34
N ASP A 875 -10.88 -27.82 -24.24
CA ASP A 875 -9.43 -27.81 -24.07
C ASP A 875 -8.96 -26.73 -23.06
N ASP A 876 -9.64 -25.58 -23.01
CA ASP A 876 -9.45 -24.56 -21.95
C ASP A 876 -9.68 -25.17 -20.56
N TYR A 877 -10.81 -25.86 -20.36
CA TYR A 877 -11.15 -26.51 -19.09
C TYR A 877 -10.22 -27.68 -18.78
N LYS A 878 -9.85 -28.53 -19.76
CA LYS A 878 -8.86 -29.60 -19.55
C LYS A 878 -7.49 -29.07 -19.15
N LYS A 879 -7.06 -27.92 -19.67
CA LYS A 879 -5.78 -27.31 -19.31
C LYS A 879 -5.76 -26.79 -17.87
N VAL A 880 -6.86 -26.25 -17.38
CA VAL A 880 -6.95 -25.66 -16.03
C VAL A 880 -7.35 -26.71 -14.98
N TRP A 881 -8.24 -27.65 -15.30
CA TRP A 881 -8.77 -28.66 -14.37
C TRP A 881 -8.20 -30.08 -14.58
N GLY A 882 -7.36 -30.31 -15.59
CA GLY A 882 -6.72 -31.62 -15.84
C GLY A 882 -5.35 -31.80 -15.19
N GLN A 883 -4.91 -30.86 -14.34
CA GLN A 883 -3.57 -30.89 -13.75
C GLN A 883 -3.48 -31.97 -12.66
N GLY A 884 -3.00 -33.16 -13.03
CA GLY A 884 -2.86 -34.31 -12.12
C GLY A 884 -4.07 -35.27 -12.07
N HIS A 885 -5.22 -34.89 -12.64
CA HIS A 885 -6.47 -35.65 -12.55
C HIS A 885 -7.05 -35.99 -13.94
N THR A 886 -7.56 -37.22 -14.10
CA THR A 886 -8.20 -37.67 -15.35
C THR A 886 -9.70 -37.37 -15.30
N LEU A 887 -10.10 -36.17 -15.71
CA LEU A 887 -11.49 -35.75 -15.71
C LEU A 887 -12.20 -36.03 -17.05
N ASN A 888 -13.43 -36.55 -16.99
CA ASN A 888 -14.31 -36.68 -18.15
C ASN A 888 -14.93 -35.32 -18.54
N ILE A 889 -14.09 -34.40 -19.05
CA ILE A 889 -14.52 -33.11 -19.61
C ILE A 889 -14.88 -33.29 -21.09
N THR A 890 -16.15 -33.06 -21.42
CA THR A 890 -16.71 -33.28 -22.75
C THR A 890 -17.75 -32.23 -23.11
N TYR A 891 -18.06 -32.11 -24.40
CA TYR A 891 -19.19 -31.33 -24.91
C TYR A 891 -20.36 -32.21 -25.35
N ARG A 892 -20.20 -33.55 -25.30
CA ARG A 892 -21.16 -34.53 -25.81
C ARG A 892 -22.00 -35.09 -24.67
N ILE A 893 -23.24 -34.62 -24.56
CA ILE A 893 -24.22 -35.10 -23.57
C ILE A 893 -24.92 -36.34 -24.14
N PRO A 894 -24.84 -37.53 -23.51
CA PRO A 894 -25.47 -38.76 -24.03
C PRO A 894 -26.98 -38.61 -24.23
N GLN A 895 -27.49 -39.12 -25.36
CA GLN A 895 -28.93 -39.26 -25.60
C GLN A 895 -29.43 -40.63 -25.14
N THR A 896 -30.70 -40.70 -24.76
CA THR A 896 -31.42 -41.97 -24.62
C THR A 896 -32.47 -42.09 -25.72
N THR A 897 -32.49 -43.24 -26.40
CA THR A 897 -33.52 -43.58 -27.39
C THR A 897 -34.62 -44.40 -26.71
N SER A 898 -35.88 -43.99 -26.89
CA SER A 898 -37.03 -44.72 -26.36
C SER A 898 -37.38 -45.97 -27.20
N ARG A 899 -38.12 -46.91 -26.61
CA ARG A 899 -38.60 -48.13 -27.29
C ARG A 899 -39.35 -47.85 -28.60
N ASN A 900 -39.96 -46.67 -28.73
CA ASN A 900 -40.75 -46.26 -29.89
C ASN A 900 -39.96 -45.42 -30.93
N GLY A 901 -38.64 -45.23 -30.76
CA GLY A 901 -37.77 -44.54 -31.74
C GLY A 901 -37.70 -43.01 -31.60
N GLY A 902 -38.05 -42.47 -30.43
CA GLY A 902 -37.83 -41.05 -30.10
C GLY A 902 -36.51 -40.86 -29.34
N SER A 903 -35.75 -39.80 -29.65
CA SER A 903 -34.50 -39.48 -28.95
C SER A 903 -34.63 -38.17 -28.17
N VAL A 904 -34.26 -38.19 -26.89
CA VAL A 904 -34.33 -37.02 -26.00
C VAL A 904 -32.98 -36.70 -25.37
N CYS A 905 -32.77 -35.41 -25.09
CA CYS A 905 -31.68 -34.89 -24.25
C CYS A 905 -32.27 -34.35 -22.94
N PHE A 906 -31.54 -34.55 -21.84
CA PHE A 906 -31.88 -34.09 -20.48
C PHE A 906 -30.91 -32.98 -20.02
N PRO A 907 -30.93 -32.58 -18.73
CA PRO A 907 -32.05 -32.50 -17.72
C PRO A 907 -32.72 -31.10 -17.66
N PHE A 908 -33.56 -30.61 -16.70
CA PHE A 908 -33.64 -30.78 -15.22
C PHE A 908 -35.07 -30.59 -14.58
N ASP A 909 -35.76 -31.70 -14.25
CA ASP A 909 -36.83 -31.92 -13.24
C ASP A 909 -38.24 -31.23 -13.28
N VAL A 910 -39.29 -32.05 -13.42
CA VAL A 910 -40.66 -31.87 -12.88
C VAL A 910 -40.90 -33.05 -11.93
N VAL A 911 -41.05 -32.75 -10.63
CA VAL A 911 -41.24 -33.76 -9.59
C VAL A 911 -42.67 -34.28 -9.59
N TYR A 912 -42.85 -35.58 -9.76
CA TYR A 912 -44.11 -36.26 -9.43
C TYR A 912 -44.22 -36.47 -7.91
N PRO A 913 -45.40 -36.26 -7.28
CA PRO A 913 -45.59 -36.50 -5.85
C PRO A 913 -45.33 -37.97 -5.48
N GLN A 914 -44.50 -38.21 -4.47
CA GLN A 914 -44.00 -39.57 -4.11
C GLN A 914 -45.05 -40.57 -3.58
N ASN A 915 -46.34 -40.20 -3.51
CA ASN A 915 -47.38 -40.97 -2.81
C ASN A 915 -48.52 -41.50 -3.73
N LEU A 916 -48.24 -41.74 -5.00
CA LEU A 916 -49.15 -42.45 -5.92
C LEU A 916 -48.54 -43.80 -6.32
N GLY A 917 -48.63 -44.80 -5.43
CA GLY A 917 -48.09 -46.14 -5.65
C GLY A 917 -48.59 -46.75 -6.97
N ASP A 918 -47.66 -47.32 -7.75
CA ASP A 918 -47.80 -48.02 -9.04
C ASP A 918 -48.70 -47.35 -10.12
N ASN A 919 -49.02 -46.06 -9.97
CA ASN A 919 -49.88 -45.32 -10.88
C ASN A 919 -49.05 -44.52 -11.90
N ASP A 920 -48.62 -45.22 -12.96
CA ASP A 920 -47.80 -44.73 -14.07
C ASP A 920 -48.33 -43.40 -14.70
N ILE A 921 -47.70 -42.27 -14.35
CA ILE A 921 -47.87 -41.01 -15.09
C ILE A 921 -46.73 -40.88 -16.10
N LYS A 922 -47.06 -41.05 -17.39
CA LYS A 922 -46.11 -40.97 -18.50
C LYS A 922 -46.34 -39.70 -19.31
N PRO A 923 -45.29 -38.98 -19.74
CA PRO A 923 -45.41 -37.97 -20.77
C PRO A 923 -45.63 -38.63 -22.14
N TYR A 924 -46.45 -37.99 -22.97
CA TYR A 924 -46.76 -38.46 -24.32
C TYR A 924 -46.21 -37.50 -25.35
N VAL A 925 -45.66 -38.02 -26.45
CA VAL A 925 -45.13 -37.16 -27.52
C VAL A 925 -45.63 -37.62 -28.90
N PRO A 926 -46.16 -36.70 -29.75
CA PRO A 926 -46.55 -36.97 -31.14
C PRO A 926 -45.44 -37.62 -31.97
N MET A 927 -45.68 -38.82 -32.50
CA MET A 927 -44.68 -39.57 -33.31
C MET A 927 -45.24 -40.19 -34.61
N GLU A 928 -46.57 -40.25 -34.77
CA GLU A 928 -47.23 -40.77 -35.99
C GLU A 928 -48.16 -39.72 -36.61
N TYR A 929 -47.71 -39.19 -37.75
CA TYR A 929 -48.30 -38.05 -38.47
C TYR A 929 -49.07 -38.43 -39.74
N THR A 930 -49.35 -39.72 -39.96
CA THR A 930 -50.03 -40.22 -41.16
C THR A 930 -51.41 -39.60 -41.36
N HIS A 931 -52.10 -39.25 -40.28
CA HIS A 931 -53.44 -38.65 -40.27
C HIS A 931 -53.44 -37.11 -40.17
N ALA A 932 -52.27 -36.47 -40.21
CA ALA A 932 -52.15 -35.02 -40.06
C ALA A 932 -52.69 -34.24 -41.27
N TYR A 933 -52.93 -34.93 -42.39
CA TYR A 933 -53.38 -34.38 -43.66
C TYR A 933 -54.83 -34.76 -44.01
N ASP A 934 -55.54 -35.47 -43.12
CA ASP A 934 -56.90 -35.95 -43.35
C ASP A 934 -57.88 -34.77 -43.48
N THR A 935 -58.79 -34.81 -44.47
CA THR A 935 -59.59 -33.64 -44.90
C THR A 935 -60.74 -33.25 -43.97
N GLY A 936 -61.17 -34.14 -43.07
CA GLY A 936 -62.28 -33.91 -42.14
C GLY A 936 -61.83 -33.59 -40.71
N ASN A 937 -61.03 -34.49 -40.12
CA ASN A 937 -60.56 -34.42 -38.73
C ASN A 937 -59.06 -34.79 -38.66
N PRO A 938 -58.14 -33.90 -39.08
CA PRO A 938 -56.71 -34.20 -39.07
C PRO A 938 -56.16 -34.35 -37.64
N PHE A 939 -55.34 -35.38 -37.42
CA PHE A 939 -54.74 -35.66 -36.12
C PHE A 939 -53.35 -36.30 -36.19
N VAL A 940 -52.63 -36.29 -35.07
CA VAL A 940 -51.32 -36.93 -34.89
C VAL A 940 -51.38 -37.83 -33.68
N LYS A 941 -50.91 -39.09 -33.77
CA LYS A 941 -50.85 -39.97 -32.59
C LYS A 941 -49.59 -39.69 -31.78
N ALA A 942 -49.79 -39.47 -30.48
CA ALA A 942 -48.76 -39.34 -29.46
C ALA A 942 -48.65 -40.62 -28.64
N TYR A 943 -47.42 -41.06 -28.43
CA TYR A 943 -47.10 -42.29 -27.70
C TYR A 943 -46.49 -41.95 -26.35
N SER A 944 -46.77 -42.77 -25.34
CA SER A 944 -46.13 -42.65 -24.02
C SER A 944 -44.62 -42.91 -24.14
N ILE A 945 -43.85 -42.17 -23.34
CA ILE A 945 -42.43 -42.41 -23.15
C ILE A 945 -42.23 -42.85 -21.70
N ASP A 946 -41.77 -44.09 -21.51
CA ASP A 946 -41.50 -44.63 -20.18
C ASP A 946 -40.39 -43.84 -19.46
N ASN A 947 -40.57 -43.53 -18.17
CA ASN A 947 -39.54 -43.04 -17.22
C ASN A 947 -38.75 -41.75 -17.53
N TYR A 948 -39.11 -40.94 -18.54
CA TYR A 948 -38.26 -39.82 -18.99
C TYR A 948 -38.92 -38.44 -19.03
N TYR A 949 -38.13 -37.44 -18.59
CA TYR A 949 -38.49 -36.03 -18.44
C TYR A 949 -38.19 -35.19 -19.69
N VAL A 950 -38.94 -34.11 -19.94
CA VAL A 950 -38.71 -33.17 -21.07
C VAL A 950 -38.37 -31.77 -20.53
N PRO A 951 -37.11 -31.31 -20.65
CA PRO A 951 -36.68 -29.98 -20.21
C PRO A 951 -36.83 -28.88 -21.25
N ALA A 952 -36.84 -27.63 -20.76
CA ALA A 952 -36.48 -26.47 -21.57
C ALA A 952 -34.96 -26.39 -21.81
N PHE A 953 -34.55 -25.61 -22.83
CA PHE A 953 -33.18 -25.25 -23.23
C PHE A 953 -32.39 -26.23 -24.12
N VAL A 954 -32.82 -27.48 -24.32
CA VAL A 954 -32.34 -28.29 -25.47
C VAL A 954 -33.50 -29.11 -26.05
N GLY A 955 -33.73 -29.02 -27.35
CA GLY A 955 -34.87 -29.65 -28.01
C GLY A 955 -34.85 -31.18 -28.03
N ALA A 956 -36.03 -31.79 -28.12
CA ALA A 956 -36.17 -33.21 -28.44
C ALA A 956 -35.95 -33.48 -29.95
N LEU A 957 -35.58 -34.72 -30.31
CA LEU A 957 -35.47 -35.16 -31.70
C LEU A 957 -36.36 -36.38 -31.96
N ILE A 958 -37.43 -36.21 -32.74
CA ILE A 958 -38.47 -37.24 -32.90
C ILE A 958 -38.76 -37.55 -34.36
N ARG A 959 -37.92 -38.43 -34.93
CA ARG A 959 -38.29 -39.78 -35.43
C ARG A 959 -37.21 -40.32 -36.36
N SER A 960 -36.77 -41.55 -36.10
CA SER A 960 -36.57 -42.54 -37.16
C SER A 960 -37.17 -43.85 -36.65
N LYS A 961 -38.04 -44.49 -37.45
CA LYS A 961 -38.82 -45.66 -36.99
C LYS A 961 -38.03 -46.98 -37.09
N GLU A 962 -36.86 -46.96 -37.72
CA GLU A 962 -36.17 -48.18 -38.19
C GLU A 962 -34.65 -48.18 -37.94
N THR A 963 -34.10 -47.17 -37.25
CA THR A 963 -32.67 -47.16 -36.90
C THR A 963 -32.41 -47.89 -35.59
N ALA A 964 -31.49 -48.86 -35.62
CA ALA A 964 -30.98 -49.54 -34.42
C ALA A 964 -30.41 -48.54 -33.40
N SER A 965 -30.32 -48.95 -32.13
CA SER A 965 -29.78 -48.15 -31.02
C SER A 965 -28.42 -47.54 -31.37
N VAL A 966 -28.33 -46.21 -31.38
CA VAL A 966 -27.10 -45.47 -31.71
C VAL A 966 -26.58 -44.75 -30.47
N ASN A 967 -25.25 -44.67 -30.34
CA ASN A 967 -24.62 -43.71 -29.44
C ASN A 967 -24.69 -42.30 -30.05
N SER A 968 -25.85 -41.64 -29.92
CA SER A 968 -26.06 -40.24 -30.29
C SER A 968 -25.88 -39.31 -29.08
N TYR A 969 -25.57 -38.04 -29.33
CA TYR A 969 -25.25 -37.06 -28.29
C TYR A 969 -25.82 -35.68 -28.64
N CYS A 970 -26.34 -34.97 -27.63
CA CYS A 970 -26.47 -33.51 -27.71
C CYS A 970 -25.09 -32.86 -27.64
N ARG A 971 -24.89 -31.70 -28.30
CA ARG A 971 -23.70 -30.89 -28.11
C ARG A 971 -24.01 -29.71 -27.22
N MET A 972 -23.20 -29.54 -26.20
CA MET A 972 -23.02 -28.27 -25.54
C MET A 972 -22.03 -27.45 -26.39
N ASP A 973 -22.53 -26.72 -27.39
CA ASP A 973 -21.74 -25.74 -28.15
C ASP A 973 -22.27 -24.32 -27.96
N GLU A 974 -21.64 -23.32 -28.58
CA GLU A 974 -22.02 -21.91 -28.43
C GLU A 974 -23.48 -21.63 -28.85
N THR A 975 -24.02 -22.48 -29.71
CA THR A 975 -25.42 -22.44 -30.21
C THR A 975 -26.33 -23.48 -29.54
N GLN A 976 -25.78 -24.28 -28.61
CA GLN A 976 -26.44 -25.44 -27.98
C GLN A 976 -27.07 -26.41 -29.01
N ALA A 977 -26.40 -26.61 -30.14
CA ALA A 977 -26.93 -27.37 -31.28
C ALA A 977 -26.80 -28.90 -31.13
N HIS A 978 -27.62 -29.66 -31.86
CA HIS A 978 -27.50 -31.13 -31.91
C HIS A 978 -26.35 -31.59 -32.81
N ASP A 979 -25.77 -32.75 -32.49
CA ASP A 979 -24.85 -33.43 -33.42
C ASP A 979 -25.64 -34.12 -34.54
N LYS A 980 -25.87 -33.38 -35.62
CA LYS A 980 -26.57 -33.88 -36.81
C LYS A 980 -25.77 -34.93 -37.59
N SER A 981 -24.43 -34.96 -37.44
CA SER A 981 -23.56 -35.76 -38.32
C SER A 981 -23.70 -37.26 -38.12
N ALA A 982 -23.89 -37.71 -36.87
CA ALA A 982 -24.22 -39.11 -36.56
C ALA A 982 -25.62 -39.53 -37.04
N LEU A 983 -26.55 -38.56 -37.16
CA LEU A 983 -27.93 -38.79 -37.57
C LEU A 983 -28.05 -38.88 -39.10
N THR A 984 -27.33 -38.03 -39.85
CA THR A 984 -27.35 -38.03 -41.33
C THR A 984 -26.88 -39.38 -41.91
N ASN A 985 -25.87 -40.00 -41.29
CA ASN A 985 -25.37 -41.34 -41.66
C ASN A 985 -26.39 -42.47 -41.43
N LEU A 986 -27.53 -42.18 -40.80
CA LEU A 986 -28.63 -43.11 -40.51
C LEU A 986 -29.96 -42.68 -41.15
N GLY A 987 -29.91 -41.81 -42.16
CA GLY A 987 -31.08 -41.39 -42.93
C GLY A 987 -31.87 -40.22 -42.34
N TYR A 988 -31.38 -39.54 -41.29
CA TYR A 988 -31.99 -38.30 -40.84
C TYR A 988 -31.82 -37.19 -41.90
N ASN A 989 -32.95 -36.69 -42.38
CA ASN A 989 -33.03 -35.60 -43.34
C ASN A 989 -33.85 -34.43 -42.75
N GLU A 990 -33.28 -33.23 -42.74
CA GLU A 990 -33.94 -32.01 -42.27
C GLU A 990 -35.16 -31.59 -43.09
N THR A 991 -35.29 -32.09 -44.32
CA THR A 991 -36.47 -31.87 -45.18
C THR A 991 -37.55 -32.95 -45.00
N GLY A 992 -37.39 -33.85 -44.03
CA GLY A 992 -38.40 -34.86 -43.70
C GLY A 992 -39.76 -34.25 -43.32
N ASN A 993 -40.84 -34.87 -43.79
CA ASN A 993 -42.16 -34.23 -43.86
C ASN A 993 -42.79 -33.81 -42.52
N ASN A 994 -42.36 -34.36 -41.39
CA ASN A 994 -42.98 -34.14 -40.06
C ASN A 994 -41.93 -34.13 -38.94
N CYS A 995 -41.66 -32.97 -38.34
CA CYS A 995 -40.77 -32.86 -37.18
C CYS A 995 -41.33 -31.88 -36.12
N MET A 996 -41.49 -32.35 -34.88
CA MET A 996 -41.62 -31.45 -33.73
C MET A 996 -40.25 -30.85 -33.44
N MET A 997 -40.16 -29.53 -33.42
CA MET A 997 -38.89 -28.82 -33.24
C MET A 997 -38.90 -28.13 -31.86
N GLY A 998 -37.93 -28.49 -31.02
CA GLY A 998 -37.49 -27.62 -29.95
C GLY A 998 -36.52 -26.57 -30.50
N ALA A 999 -36.48 -25.39 -29.88
CA ALA A 999 -35.49 -24.36 -30.15
C ALA A 999 -34.73 -24.02 -28.84
N VAL A 1000 -33.97 -22.92 -28.79
CA VAL A 1000 -33.39 -22.32 -27.57
C VAL A 1000 -33.86 -20.86 -27.43
N GLU A 1001 -33.93 -20.30 -26.21
CA GLU A 1001 -34.37 -18.91 -25.97
C GLU A 1001 -33.59 -17.88 -26.82
N ASP A 1002 -34.18 -16.69 -26.96
CA ASP A 1002 -33.66 -15.51 -27.67
C ASP A 1002 -33.63 -15.55 -29.22
N THR A 1003 -34.07 -16.62 -29.89
CA THR A 1003 -34.24 -16.63 -31.36
C THR A 1003 -35.71 -16.54 -31.78
N LEU A 1004 -36.11 -15.43 -32.41
CA LEU A 1004 -37.42 -15.30 -33.05
C LEU A 1004 -37.51 -16.23 -34.27
N ILE A 1005 -38.52 -17.09 -34.29
CA ILE A 1005 -38.77 -18.01 -35.41
C ILE A 1005 -39.71 -17.33 -36.41
N GLN A 1006 -39.18 -17.05 -37.60
CA GLN A 1006 -39.97 -16.57 -38.72
C GLN A 1006 -40.59 -17.75 -39.47
N ASN A 1007 -41.89 -17.68 -39.77
CA ASN A 1007 -42.56 -18.63 -40.64
C ASN A 1007 -42.10 -18.42 -42.11
N VAL A 1008 -41.20 -19.29 -42.59
CA VAL A 1008 -40.55 -19.19 -43.90
C VAL A 1008 -41.29 -19.94 -45.01
N ASN A 1009 -41.23 -19.40 -46.24
CA ASN A 1009 -41.86 -20.00 -47.42
C ASN A 1009 -41.36 -21.43 -47.69
N GLY A 1010 -42.28 -22.34 -48.00
CA GLY A 1010 -42.02 -23.75 -48.33
C GLY A 1010 -42.39 -24.76 -47.23
N TYR A 1011 -42.70 -24.30 -46.02
CA TYR A 1011 -43.12 -25.12 -44.89
C TYR A 1011 -44.41 -24.57 -44.26
N GLN A 1012 -45.18 -25.45 -43.61
CA GLN A 1012 -46.30 -25.04 -42.77
C GLN A 1012 -45.96 -25.22 -41.29
N TYR A 1013 -46.09 -24.13 -40.53
CA TYR A 1013 -45.88 -24.10 -39.08
C TYR A 1013 -47.23 -24.17 -38.35
N TYR A 1014 -47.24 -24.87 -37.22
CA TYR A 1014 -48.38 -24.97 -36.31
C TYR A 1014 -47.94 -24.82 -34.84
N ALA A 1015 -48.75 -24.16 -34.02
CA ALA A 1015 -48.50 -24.00 -32.58
C ALA A 1015 -49.74 -24.38 -31.76
N PHE A 1016 -49.54 -24.88 -30.53
CA PHE A 1016 -50.66 -25.28 -29.67
C PHE A 1016 -51.44 -24.07 -29.15
N SER A 1017 -52.76 -24.09 -29.39
CA SER A 1017 -53.71 -23.12 -28.87
C SER A 1017 -54.39 -23.65 -27.61
N LYS A 1018 -53.98 -23.15 -26.44
CA LYS A 1018 -54.53 -23.56 -25.13
C LYS A 1018 -56.04 -23.30 -25.01
N SER A 1019 -56.58 -22.30 -25.71
CA SER A 1019 -58.01 -22.03 -25.75
C SER A 1019 -58.78 -23.03 -26.62
N GLN A 1020 -58.17 -23.52 -27.70
CA GLN A 1020 -58.82 -24.41 -28.68
C GLN A 1020 -58.44 -25.90 -28.54
N GLY A 1021 -57.49 -26.25 -27.67
CA GLY A 1021 -57.08 -27.66 -27.44
C GLY A 1021 -56.38 -28.34 -28.62
N LYS A 1022 -55.99 -27.59 -29.64
CA LYS A 1022 -55.42 -28.11 -30.90
C LYS A 1022 -54.21 -27.31 -31.38
N PHE A 1023 -53.42 -27.91 -32.27
CA PHE A 1023 -52.37 -27.20 -32.99
C PHE A 1023 -53.01 -26.36 -34.10
N VAL A 1024 -52.94 -25.03 -33.98
CA VAL A 1024 -53.47 -24.10 -34.99
C VAL A 1024 -52.39 -23.75 -35.99
N LYS A 1025 -52.81 -23.57 -37.25
CA LYS A 1025 -51.94 -23.12 -38.34
C LYS A 1025 -51.44 -21.70 -38.03
N LEU A 1026 -50.13 -21.48 -38.17
CA LEU A 1026 -49.53 -20.15 -38.13
C LEU A 1026 -49.52 -19.52 -39.52
N GLU A 1027 -49.84 -18.22 -39.59
CA GLU A 1027 -49.80 -17.45 -40.84
C GLU A 1027 -48.36 -17.12 -41.26
N ALA A 1028 -48.14 -16.97 -42.57
CA ALA A 1028 -46.83 -16.66 -43.14
C ALA A 1028 -46.32 -15.30 -42.63
N GLY A 1029 -45.02 -15.20 -42.33
CA GLY A 1029 -44.42 -13.97 -41.81
C GLY A 1029 -44.71 -13.66 -40.33
N VAL A 1030 -45.56 -14.41 -39.63
CA VAL A 1030 -45.76 -14.24 -38.18
C VAL A 1030 -44.50 -14.69 -37.42
N ASN A 1031 -43.92 -13.76 -36.65
CA ASN A 1031 -42.94 -14.05 -35.62
C ASN A 1031 -43.67 -14.47 -34.34
N PHE A 1032 -43.29 -15.59 -33.72
CA PHE A 1032 -43.93 -16.07 -32.50
C PHE A 1032 -42.91 -16.27 -31.36
N PRO A 1033 -43.31 -15.99 -30.09
CA PRO A 1033 -42.43 -16.12 -28.94
C PRO A 1033 -42.12 -17.58 -28.63
N TYR A 1034 -40.94 -17.75 -28.05
CA TYR A 1034 -40.15 -18.97 -28.07
C TYR A 1034 -40.73 -20.19 -27.32
N PHE A 1035 -41.45 -20.00 -26.20
CA PHE A 1035 -41.88 -21.08 -25.29
C PHE A 1035 -43.10 -21.90 -25.75
N LYS A 1036 -43.15 -22.32 -27.02
CA LYS A 1036 -44.11 -23.32 -27.50
C LYS A 1036 -43.44 -24.27 -28.48
N ALA A 1037 -43.43 -25.56 -28.15
CA ALA A 1037 -43.10 -26.61 -29.10
C ALA A 1037 -44.02 -26.45 -30.33
N TYR A 1038 -43.41 -26.30 -31.51
CA TYR A 1038 -44.12 -26.10 -32.77
C TYR A 1038 -43.92 -27.30 -33.68
N LEU A 1039 -44.93 -27.58 -34.51
CA LEU A 1039 -44.78 -28.53 -35.60
C LEU A 1039 -44.40 -27.78 -36.87
N ARG A 1040 -43.39 -28.30 -37.59
CA ARG A 1040 -43.07 -27.89 -38.95
C ARG A 1040 -43.34 -29.07 -39.89
N MET A 1041 -44.10 -28.81 -40.95
CA MET A 1041 -44.47 -29.78 -41.98
C MET A 1041 -44.01 -29.27 -43.36
N ALA A 1042 -43.55 -30.16 -44.24
CA ALA A 1042 -43.11 -29.81 -45.58
C ALA A 1042 -44.23 -30.01 -46.63
N GLY A 1043 -44.25 -29.18 -47.68
CA GLY A 1043 -45.11 -29.34 -48.85
C GLY A 1043 -46.30 -28.37 -48.94
N GLN A 1044 -46.87 -28.24 -50.14
CA GLN A 1044 -48.05 -27.40 -50.37
C GLN A 1044 -49.28 -27.95 -49.63
N THR A 1045 -50.04 -27.04 -49.01
CA THR A 1045 -51.26 -27.33 -48.25
C THR A 1045 -52.34 -28.02 -49.08
N PRO A 1046 -53.06 -29.02 -48.53
CA PRO A 1046 -54.50 -29.13 -48.76
C PRO A 1046 -55.14 -27.88 -48.15
N SER A 1047 -55.91 -27.13 -48.93
CA SER A 1047 -56.32 -25.74 -48.66
C SER A 1047 -57.22 -25.49 -47.43
N HIS A 1048 -57.49 -26.49 -46.58
CA HIS A 1048 -58.59 -26.44 -45.60
C HIS A 1048 -58.25 -26.89 -44.15
N ALA A 1049 -57.04 -27.37 -43.85
CA ALA A 1049 -56.68 -27.76 -42.48
C ALA A 1049 -56.31 -26.54 -41.60
N MET A 1050 -57.29 -25.97 -40.89
CA MET A 1050 -57.06 -24.84 -39.95
C MET A 1050 -56.27 -25.23 -38.68
N GLY A 1051 -56.05 -26.52 -38.47
CA GLY A 1051 -55.29 -27.07 -37.35
C GLY A 1051 -55.51 -28.58 -37.22
N PHE A 1052 -54.76 -29.27 -36.37
CA PHE A 1052 -54.88 -30.71 -36.12
C PHE A 1052 -54.90 -31.03 -34.61
N MET A 1053 -55.48 -32.19 -34.28
CA MET A 1053 -55.59 -32.71 -32.90
C MET A 1053 -54.42 -33.63 -32.52
N ILE A 1054 -54.13 -33.77 -31.23
CA ILE A 1054 -53.31 -34.89 -30.74
C ILE A 1054 -54.27 -36.00 -30.30
N VAL A 1055 -53.99 -37.23 -30.74
CA VAL A 1055 -54.59 -38.45 -30.20
C VAL A 1055 -53.56 -39.13 -29.32
N PHE A 1056 -53.90 -39.45 -28.08
CA PHE A 1056 -53.01 -40.25 -27.23
C PHE A 1056 -53.25 -41.74 -27.51
N ASN A 1057 -52.18 -42.49 -27.75
CA ASN A 1057 -52.20 -43.93 -28.00
C ASN A 1057 -51.34 -44.64 -26.95
N ASP A 1058 -51.97 -45.44 -26.11
CA ASP A 1058 -51.35 -46.24 -25.05
C ASP A 1058 -51.20 -47.73 -25.41
N GLY A 1059 -51.59 -48.13 -26.62
CA GLY A 1059 -51.45 -49.48 -27.16
C GLY A 1059 -52.75 -50.25 -27.35
N SER A 1060 -53.90 -49.75 -26.86
CA SER A 1060 -55.20 -50.45 -27.02
C SER A 1060 -56.35 -49.59 -27.54
N THR A 1061 -56.38 -48.27 -27.33
CA THR A 1061 -57.44 -47.39 -27.91
C THR A 1061 -56.91 -46.06 -28.44
N VAL A 1062 -57.73 -45.41 -29.29
CA VAL A 1062 -57.40 -44.20 -30.07
C VAL A 1062 -58.49 -43.15 -29.78
N THR A 1063 -58.14 -42.05 -29.10
CA THR A 1063 -59.12 -41.00 -28.71
C THR A 1063 -58.69 -39.60 -29.18
N GLY A 1064 -59.55 -38.91 -29.94
CA GLY A 1064 -59.27 -37.58 -30.52
C GLY A 1064 -60.02 -36.46 -29.82
N ILE A 1065 -59.39 -35.28 -29.70
CA ILE A 1065 -59.81 -34.16 -28.83
C ILE A 1065 -60.97 -33.35 -29.43
N ASP A 1066 -62.20 -33.68 -29.04
CA ASP A 1066 -63.42 -32.92 -29.37
C ASP A 1066 -63.84 -31.95 -28.23
N GLY A 1067 -64.86 -31.13 -28.50
CA GLY A 1067 -65.32 -30.00 -27.69
C GLY A 1067 -65.70 -30.33 -26.22
N PRO A 1068 -65.80 -29.30 -25.35
CA PRO A 1068 -65.92 -29.51 -23.92
C PRO A 1068 -67.27 -30.10 -23.48
N THR A 1069 -67.21 -31.03 -22.52
CA THR A 1069 -68.38 -31.66 -21.89
C THR A 1069 -68.15 -31.82 -20.38
N ASP A 1070 -69.19 -31.69 -19.56
CA ASP A 1070 -69.14 -32.16 -18.17
C ASP A 1070 -69.07 -33.70 -18.16
N ALA A 1071 -68.36 -34.30 -17.19
CA ALA A 1071 -68.19 -35.76 -17.11
C ALA A 1071 -69.28 -36.45 -16.28
N THR A 1072 -69.63 -37.66 -16.68
CA THR A 1072 -70.39 -38.65 -15.90
C THR A 1072 -69.46 -39.80 -15.50
N GLU A 1073 -69.49 -40.22 -14.25
CA GLU A 1073 -68.65 -41.33 -13.75
C GLU A 1073 -69.00 -42.66 -14.44
N GLY A 1074 -68.00 -43.46 -14.86
CA GLY A 1074 -68.27 -44.83 -15.31
C GLY A 1074 -67.22 -45.59 -16.14
N GLU A 1075 -66.23 -44.94 -16.78
CA GLU A 1075 -65.28 -45.63 -17.68
C GLU A 1075 -63.83 -45.64 -17.16
N ASP A 1076 -63.16 -46.79 -17.28
CA ASP A 1076 -61.75 -47.03 -16.90
C ASP A 1076 -60.71 -46.27 -17.77
N THR A 1077 -61.15 -45.35 -18.64
CA THR A 1077 -60.23 -44.60 -19.51
C THR A 1077 -59.50 -43.49 -18.75
N PRO A 1078 -58.19 -43.28 -18.98
CA PRO A 1078 -57.44 -42.25 -18.27
C PRO A 1078 -57.90 -40.84 -18.58
N TYR A 1079 -57.71 -39.94 -17.61
CA TYR A 1079 -57.70 -38.50 -17.87
C TYR A 1079 -56.27 -38.07 -18.23
N TYR A 1080 -56.13 -36.90 -18.84
CA TYR A 1080 -54.86 -36.23 -19.10
C TYR A 1080 -54.99 -34.76 -18.73
N ASN A 1081 -53.96 -34.14 -18.17
CA ASN A 1081 -53.97 -32.68 -17.98
C ASN A 1081 -53.72 -31.94 -19.30
N LEU A 1082 -53.79 -30.59 -19.27
CA LEU A 1082 -53.54 -29.75 -20.46
C LEU A 1082 -52.09 -29.82 -20.99
N ASP A 1083 -51.17 -30.44 -20.24
CA ASP A 1083 -49.77 -30.66 -20.62
C ASP A 1083 -49.54 -32.09 -21.18
N GLY A 1084 -50.61 -32.84 -21.45
CA GLY A 1084 -50.56 -34.19 -22.04
C GLY A 1084 -50.14 -35.30 -21.08
N MET A 1085 -50.10 -35.02 -19.78
CA MET A 1085 -49.71 -35.98 -18.73
C MET A 1085 -50.92 -36.79 -18.27
N ARG A 1086 -50.83 -38.12 -18.23
CA ARG A 1086 -51.89 -38.99 -17.69
C ARG A 1086 -52.20 -38.64 -16.22
N VAL A 1087 -53.49 -38.61 -15.87
CA VAL A 1087 -53.99 -38.34 -14.51
C VAL A 1087 -55.04 -39.40 -14.19
N ASN A 1088 -54.75 -40.28 -13.24
CA ASN A 1088 -55.68 -41.39 -12.92
C ASN A 1088 -56.82 -40.95 -11.96
N LYS A 1089 -56.68 -39.81 -11.27
CA LYS A 1089 -57.69 -39.24 -10.37
C LYS A 1089 -57.68 -37.71 -10.45
N PRO A 1090 -58.36 -37.10 -11.45
CA PRO A 1090 -58.43 -35.65 -11.54
C PRO A 1090 -59.30 -35.11 -10.40
N THR A 1091 -58.81 -34.09 -9.69
CA THR A 1091 -59.52 -33.54 -8.51
C THR A 1091 -60.15 -32.19 -8.78
N ARG A 1092 -59.52 -31.34 -9.60
CA ARG A 1092 -60.06 -30.04 -10.01
C ARG A 1092 -59.31 -29.47 -11.21
N GLY A 1093 -60.03 -28.88 -12.17
CA GLY A 1093 -59.47 -28.20 -13.32
C GLY A 1093 -59.94 -28.78 -14.66
N ILE A 1094 -59.20 -28.43 -15.72
CA ILE A 1094 -59.50 -28.85 -17.09
C ILE A 1094 -58.59 -30.03 -17.45
N TYR A 1095 -59.22 -31.12 -17.88
CA TYR A 1095 -58.58 -32.35 -18.31
C TYR A 1095 -59.07 -32.76 -19.70
N ILE A 1096 -58.38 -33.71 -20.32
CA ILE A 1096 -58.81 -34.45 -21.51
C ILE A 1096 -59.14 -35.87 -21.07
N HIS A 1097 -60.32 -36.39 -21.37
CA HIS A 1097 -60.74 -37.75 -21.01
C HIS A 1097 -61.59 -38.35 -22.12
N ASN A 1098 -61.25 -39.57 -22.53
CA ASN A 1098 -61.83 -40.23 -23.71
C ASN A 1098 -61.93 -39.28 -24.93
N GLY A 1099 -60.86 -38.50 -25.18
CA GLY A 1099 -60.83 -37.51 -26.27
C GLY A 1099 -61.75 -36.29 -26.07
N LYS A 1100 -62.25 -35.98 -24.88
CA LYS A 1100 -63.07 -34.78 -24.65
C LYS A 1100 -62.45 -33.87 -23.61
N LYS A 1101 -62.59 -32.56 -23.79
CA LYS A 1101 -62.20 -31.58 -22.77
C LYS A 1101 -63.20 -31.61 -21.61
N VAL A 1102 -62.83 -32.27 -20.53
CA VAL A 1102 -63.65 -32.40 -19.32
C VAL A 1102 -63.25 -31.33 -18.29
N ILE A 1103 -64.25 -30.70 -17.68
CA ILE A 1103 -64.07 -29.82 -16.53
C ILE A 1103 -64.47 -30.57 -15.26
N ILE A 1104 -63.48 -30.84 -14.41
CA ILE A 1104 -63.69 -31.36 -13.05
C ILE A 1104 -63.74 -30.12 -12.13
N LYS A 1105 -64.90 -29.85 -11.53
CA LYS A 1105 -65.25 -28.53 -10.93
C LYS A 1105 -64.63 -28.26 -9.55
#